data_AF-A0A661NU02-F1
#
_entry.id   AF-A0A661NU02-F1
#
_cell.length_a   1.000
_cell.length_b   1.000
_cell.length_c   1.000
_cell.angle_alpha   90.00
_cell.angle_beta   90.00
_cell.angle_gamma   90.00
#
_symmetry.space_group_name_H-M   'P 1'
#
loop_
_entity.id
_entity.type
_entity.pdbx_description
1 polymer ?
#
loop_
_entity_poly.entity_id
_entity_poly.type
_entity_poly.pdbx_seq_one_letter_code
_entity_poly.pdbx_strand_id
1 'polypeptide(L)'
;MAAAGAALVLLLNVAPAEAGYDRNFEAGSLVIPMDLAYQDTGMFQAYGLVYHLLREGVQVYWVIDETKTWHAAACDTTGDECTWDCAEEGSGVKCSYPTGSPDFFVGATVLWDGEGAASAGDTITNHGYRGGPFVIDAANAAAAKAVIDAWNDRDAWAANPWAERSEFSVVSVHEVTASFSGHVVKEMIAAPTIAVFSDGNEDIATGYLRAAGIPQSNGTEFPADKCRDPGDCGPGTANPDMLTVESIMGDMGTCEAPNMDHRNGALFAADGTPAYCQIMSMHWGVNDRETVECDGGACPATQAECSGETFTYHGHEVVAEVRQFLTFPTHFFAECQAVNAYENQVPNPAWPYLDDDARMGHFLTTTGTPPDCPCDGATDGGDYECVTLGCDGGTRDCCLPRSDKEIGAGFLIADQPDENTLQTLNPHIPYNQMDGYYGTVGGSEPAYNLSTFLGSAYKNDLDVTFITGPDGPGDQDVWMTGFVDGECDIIGYDEFARPGECNLGKVSYLGGHRYSTNTPISGSRDSQGTRLFLNALFEADCVTGGAIGPEPIDPNDRDGDGVVNADDPAPDDRFACGDSDMDGCDDCSSGTFNTANDCSTGADGGGVDGGGIDSGTGGATDDGGCGCRAAGTGDGATTFALFALVGFWLMRRKRR
;
A
#
# COMPACT_ATOMS: atom_id res chain seq x y z
N MET A 1 -5.15 -24.69 -52.21
CA MET A 1 -4.67 -25.53 -51.11
C MET A 1 -3.90 -24.61 -50.18
N ALA A 2 -4.60 -24.02 -49.21
CA ALA A 2 -4.02 -23.13 -48.22
C ALA A 2 -3.75 -23.97 -46.96
N ALA A 3 -2.51 -23.98 -46.49
CA ALA A 3 -2.12 -24.62 -45.26
C ALA A 3 -2.43 -23.66 -44.11
N ALA A 4 -3.33 -24.06 -43.22
CA ALA A 4 -3.54 -23.40 -41.94
C ALA A 4 -2.41 -23.84 -41.00
N GLY A 5 -1.57 -22.89 -40.58
CA GLY A 5 -0.65 -23.08 -39.47
C GLY A 5 -1.43 -22.92 -38.18
N ALA A 6 -1.43 -23.95 -37.33
CA ALA A 6 -1.94 -23.85 -35.97
C ALA A 6 -0.94 -23.02 -35.15
N ALA A 7 -1.37 -21.84 -34.69
CA ALA A 7 -0.68 -21.12 -33.63
C ALA A 7 -0.96 -21.86 -32.31
N LEU A 8 0.10 -22.38 -31.71
CA LEU A 8 0.06 -22.91 -30.35
C LEU A 8 0.07 -21.68 -29.43
N VAL A 9 -1.10 -21.29 -28.93
CA VAL A 9 -1.20 -20.32 -27.84
C VAL A 9 -0.70 -21.03 -26.59
N LEU A 10 0.50 -20.64 -26.14
CA LEU A 10 1.01 -21.04 -24.84
C LEU A 10 0.24 -20.20 -23.81
N LEU A 11 -0.76 -20.79 -23.16
CA LEU A 11 -1.36 -20.19 -21.97
C LEU A 11 -0.26 -20.18 -20.90
N LEU A 12 0.33 -19.00 -20.68
CA LEU A 12 1.13 -18.73 -19.49
C LEU A 12 0.14 -18.72 -18.33
N ASN A 13 0.15 -19.77 -17.51
CA ASN A 13 -0.43 -19.68 -16.18
C ASN A 13 0.39 -18.62 -15.43
N VAL A 14 -0.13 -17.40 -15.34
CA VAL A 14 0.40 -16.41 -14.40
C VAL A 14 0.03 -16.95 -13.03
N ALA A 15 0.99 -17.57 -12.35
CA ALA A 15 0.82 -17.87 -10.93
C ALA A 15 0.62 -16.53 -10.21
N PRO A 16 -0.23 -16.47 -9.17
CA PRO A 16 -0.32 -15.27 -8.33
C PRO A 16 1.08 -14.93 -7.81
N ALA A 17 1.37 -13.64 -7.68
CA ALA A 17 2.66 -13.21 -7.14
C ALA A 17 2.81 -13.77 -5.72
N GLU A 18 3.98 -14.33 -5.44
CA GLU A 18 4.30 -14.92 -4.14
C GLU A 18 5.27 -14.02 -3.36
N ALA A 19 5.31 -14.21 -2.04
CA ALA A 19 6.24 -13.52 -1.15
C ALA A 19 6.67 -14.50 -0.06
N GLY A 20 7.78 -14.24 0.61
CA GLY A 20 8.18 -14.94 1.83
C GLY A 20 8.88 -16.23 1.69
N TYR A 21 9.71 -16.33 0.67
CA TYR A 21 10.33 -17.59 0.33
C TYR A 21 11.73 -17.38 -0.20
N ASP A 22 12.57 -18.39 0.02
CA ASP A 22 13.89 -18.43 -0.57
C ASP A 22 13.80 -18.82 -2.04
N ARG A 23 14.34 -17.95 -2.90
CA ARG A 23 14.46 -18.19 -4.34
C ARG A 23 15.92 -18.33 -4.74
N ASN A 24 16.20 -19.32 -5.59
CA ASN A 24 17.47 -19.39 -6.29
C ASN A 24 17.36 -18.61 -7.61
N PHE A 25 18.17 -17.57 -7.75
CA PHE A 25 18.31 -16.80 -8.97
C PHE A 25 19.51 -17.32 -9.77
N GLU A 26 19.31 -17.58 -11.06
CA GLU A 26 20.36 -18.13 -11.92
C GLU A 26 21.34 -17.06 -12.41
N ALA A 27 22.50 -17.50 -12.90
CA ALA A 27 23.44 -16.63 -13.60
C ALA A 27 22.75 -15.90 -14.78
N GLY A 28 23.03 -14.62 -14.95
CA GLY A 28 22.35 -13.74 -15.92
C GLY A 28 21.14 -12.98 -15.36
N SER A 29 20.74 -13.24 -14.12
CA SER A 29 19.78 -12.37 -13.40
C SER A 29 20.39 -10.97 -13.20
N LEU A 30 19.53 -9.96 -13.11
CA LEU A 30 19.95 -8.57 -12.95
C LEU A 30 19.70 -8.11 -11.52
N VAL A 31 20.59 -7.27 -11.00
CA VAL A 31 20.45 -6.64 -9.69
C VAL A 31 20.51 -5.13 -9.88
N ILE A 32 19.49 -4.44 -9.36
CA ILE A 32 19.51 -3.00 -9.13
C ILE A 32 19.93 -2.82 -7.66
N PRO A 33 21.20 -2.45 -7.40
CA PRO A 33 21.68 -2.23 -6.04
C PRO A 33 20.90 -1.07 -5.39
N MET A 34 20.72 -1.14 -4.08
CA MET A 34 20.02 -0.11 -3.29
C MET A 34 20.88 0.35 -2.10
N ASP A 35 22.18 0.08 -2.15
CA ASP A 35 23.20 0.50 -1.18
C ASP A 35 23.96 1.73 -1.68
N LEU A 36 24.60 2.46 -0.76
CA LEU A 36 25.36 3.66 -1.12
C LEU A 36 26.70 3.35 -1.79
N ALA A 37 27.13 2.08 -1.85
CA ALA A 37 28.38 1.75 -2.53
C ALA A 37 28.22 1.79 -4.06
N TYR A 38 27.02 1.44 -4.57
CA TYR A 38 26.74 1.40 -6.01
C TYR A 38 25.56 2.26 -6.47
N GLN A 39 24.71 2.77 -5.58
CA GLN A 39 23.48 3.48 -5.96
C GLN A 39 23.31 4.83 -5.26
N ASP A 40 24.41 5.47 -4.81
CA ASP A 40 24.38 6.72 -4.07
C ASP A 40 23.75 7.89 -4.85
N THR A 41 24.07 8.00 -6.14
CA THR A 41 23.64 9.08 -7.04
C THR A 41 22.33 8.76 -7.75
N GLY A 42 22.11 7.48 -8.07
CA GLY A 42 20.96 6.98 -8.83
C GLY A 42 19.78 6.48 -7.98
N MET A 43 19.82 6.60 -6.66
CA MET A 43 18.86 5.93 -5.76
C MET A 43 17.39 6.17 -6.11
N PHE A 44 16.96 7.43 -6.24
CA PHE A 44 15.55 7.72 -6.54
C PHE A 44 15.15 7.23 -7.92
N GLN A 45 16.06 7.36 -8.89
CA GLN A 45 15.86 6.92 -10.27
C GLN A 45 15.76 5.40 -10.38
N ALA A 46 16.27 4.64 -9.41
CA ALA A 46 16.10 3.20 -9.34
C ALA A 46 14.62 2.82 -9.13
N TYR A 47 13.89 3.56 -8.29
CA TYR A 47 12.44 3.36 -8.12
C TYR A 47 11.66 3.66 -9.40
N GLY A 48 12.01 4.73 -10.13
CA GLY A 48 11.42 5.00 -11.44
C GLY A 48 11.72 3.91 -12.47
N LEU A 49 12.94 3.38 -12.48
CA LEU A 49 13.28 2.24 -13.33
C LEU A 49 12.41 1.01 -12.99
N VAL A 50 12.23 0.70 -11.70
CA VAL A 50 11.35 -0.40 -11.26
C VAL A 50 9.91 -0.15 -11.70
N TYR A 51 9.38 1.07 -11.52
CA TYR A 51 8.04 1.45 -12.02
C TYR A 51 7.89 1.12 -13.51
N HIS A 52 8.86 1.52 -14.34
CA HIS A 52 8.79 1.29 -15.78
C HIS A 52 9.03 -0.17 -16.19
N LEU A 53 9.86 -0.92 -15.46
CA LEU A 53 9.99 -2.36 -15.66
C LEU A 53 8.64 -3.05 -15.46
N LEU A 54 7.94 -2.73 -14.37
CA LEU A 54 6.63 -3.29 -14.06
C LEU A 54 5.58 -2.86 -15.09
N ARG A 55 5.60 -1.60 -15.54
CA ARG A 55 4.70 -1.10 -16.59
C ARG A 55 4.87 -1.83 -17.93
N GLU A 56 6.09 -2.28 -18.23
CA GLU A 56 6.41 -3.08 -19.42
C GLU A 56 6.24 -4.59 -19.20
N GLY A 57 5.64 -5.00 -18.08
CA GLY A 57 5.35 -6.41 -17.76
C GLY A 57 6.58 -7.23 -17.36
N VAL A 58 7.67 -6.57 -16.94
CA VAL A 58 8.84 -7.24 -16.40
C VAL A 58 8.66 -7.43 -14.90
N GLN A 59 8.53 -8.69 -14.47
CA GLN A 59 8.47 -9.04 -13.04
C GLN A 59 9.78 -8.66 -12.33
N VAL A 60 9.65 -8.02 -11.17
CA VAL A 60 10.76 -7.60 -10.31
C VAL A 60 10.58 -8.22 -8.92
N TYR A 61 11.65 -8.73 -8.34
CA TYR A 61 11.68 -9.32 -7.01
C TYR A 61 12.33 -8.34 -6.04
N TRP A 62 11.68 -8.02 -4.94
CA TRP A 62 12.31 -7.32 -3.83
C TRP A 62 12.91 -8.36 -2.88
N VAL A 63 14.23 -8.33 -2.72
CA VAL A 63 14.98 -9.35 -1.97
C VAL A 63 15.57 -8.73 -0.72
N ILE A 64 15.14 -9.23 0.45
CA ILE A 64 15.56 -8.73 1.76
C ILE A 64 15.77 -9.93 2.69
N ASP A 65 16.88 -9.95 3.42
CA ASP A 65 17.16 -11.03 4.39
C ASP A 65 16.23 -10.94 5.61
N GLU A 66 15.50 -12.02 5.91
CA GLU A 66 14.59 -12.10 7.08
C GLU A 66 15.31 -11.91 8.43
N THR A 67 16.61 -12.17 8.47
CA THR A 67 17.46 -12.02 9.66
C THR A 67 18.23 -10.70 9.67
N LYS A 68 17.87 -9.75 8.81
CA LYS A 68 18.60 -8.50 8.65
C LYS A 68 18.72 -7.73 9.96
N THR A 69 19.91 -7.20 10.16
CA THR A 69 20.27 -6.42 11.35
C THR A 69 20.75 -5.03 10.95
N TRP A 70 20.59 -4.06 11.85
CA TRP A 70 21.05 -2.68 11.66
C TRP A 70 22.25 -2.37 12.55
N HIS A 71 23.26 -1.73 12.00
CA HIS A 71 24.41 -1.21 12.73
C HIS A 71 24.36 0.32 12.77
N ALA A 72 23.97 0.87 13.92
CA ALA A 72 23.69 2.30 14.08
C ALA A 72 24.92 3.21 14.05
N ALA A 73 26.10 2.71 14.42
CA ALA A 73 27.36 3.44 14.26
C ALA A 73 27.91 3.26 12.83
N ALA A 74 28.81 4.15 12.40
CA ALA A 74 29.55 3.91 11.18
C ALA A 74 30.33 2.59 11.28
N CYS A 75 30.27 1.74 10.25
CA CYS A 75 30.89 0.43 10.25
C CYS A 75 32.42 0.44 10.42
N ASP A 76 33.09 1.59 10.23
CA ASP A 76 34.52 1.81 10.44
C ASP A 76 34.86 2.45 11.80
N THR A 77 33.88 2.53 12.71
CA THR A 77 34.07 3.10 14.06
C THR A 77 35.05 2.24 14.86
N THR A 78 36.16 2.83 15.29
CA THR A 78 37.19 2.09 16.04
C THR A 78 36.64 1.50 17.33
N GLY A 79 36.65 0.16 17.43
CA GLY A 79 36.14 -0.59 18.58
C GLY A 79 34.66 -0.99 18.48
N ASP A 80 33.99 -0.58 17.41
CA ASP A 80 32.59 -0.89 17.07
C ASP A 80 32.46 -1.05 15.55
N GLU A 81 33.40 -1.82 14.96
CA GLU A 81 33.39 -2.11 13.54
C GLU A 81 32.37 -3.23 13.25
N CYS A 82 31.60 -3.07 12.18
CA CYS A 82 30.71 -4.14 11.75
C CYS A 82 31.48 -5.27 11.04
N THR A 83 30.86 -6.44 10.94
CA THR A 83 31.50 -7.62 10.33
C THR A 83 31.59 -7.53 8.81
N TRP A 84 30.72 -6.76 8.15
CA TRP A 84 30.56 -6.71 6.70
C TRP A 84 31.48 -5.68 6.04
N ASP A 85 31.85 -5.89 4.77
CA ASP A 85 32.63 -4.93 3.99
C ASP A 85 31.76 -4.09 3.04
N CYS A 86 32.07 -2.81 2.88
CA CYS A 86 31.31 -1.89 2.05
C CYS A 86 31.49 -2.14 0.55
N ALA A 87 32.72 -2.48 0.16
CA ALA A 87 33.09 -2.73 -1.21
C ALA A 87 32.92 -4.22 -1.55
N GLU A 88 33.94 -4.85 -2.13
CA GLU A 88 33.96 -6.30 -2.26
C GLU A 88 34.11 -6.97 -0.89
N GLU A 89 33.37 -8.06 -0.70
CA GLU A 89 33.40 -8.84 0.54
C GLU A 89 34.77 -9.50 0.73
N GLY A 90 35.37 -9.32 1.91
CA GLY A 90 36.72 -9.77 2.25
C GLY A 90 37.83 -8.77 1.93
N SER A 91 37.49 -7.57 1.44
CA SER A 91 38.43 -6.48 1.21
C SER A 91 38.95 -5.82 2.49
N GLY A 92 38.18 -5.91 3.58
CA GLY A 92 38.42 -5.20 4.84
C GLY A 92 38.09 -3.70 4.78
N VAL A 93 37.51 -3.21 3.69
CA VAL A 93 37.05 -1.82 3.57
C VAL A 93 35.66 -1.70 4.20
N LYS A 94 35.57 -1.05 5.35
CA LYS A 94 34.32 -0.85 6.10
C LYS A 94 33.55 0.38 5.60
N CYS A 95 32.22 0.37 5.75
CA CYS A 95 31.41 1.53 5.43
C CYS A 95 31.68 2.65 6.44
N SER A 96 31.84 3.88 5.95
CA SER A 96 32.03 5.06 6.82
C SER A 96 30.70 5.64 7.32
N TYR A 97 29.66 4.82 7.37
CA TYR A 97 28.29 5.19 7.67
C TYR A 97 27.52 4.01 8.28
N PRO A 98 26.40 4.27 8.99
CA PRO A 98 25.48 3.24 9.50
C PRO A 98 24.86 2.45 8.36
N THR A 99 24.68 1.14 8.54
CA THR A 99 24.24 0.25 7.46
C THR A 99 23.54 -0.97 8.03
N GLY A 100 22.68 -1.57 7.20
CA GLY A 100 22.15 -2.91 7.43
C GLY A 100 23.16 -4.00 7.09
N SER A 101 22.91 -5.22 7.58
CA SER A 101 23.54 -6.42 7.04
C SER A 101 23.18 -6.62 5.57
N PRO A 102 24.06 -7.25 4.76
CA PRO A 102 23.74 -7.66 3.41
C PRO A 102 22.47 -8.53 3.32
N ASP A 103 21.69 -8.30 2.27
CA ASP A 103 20.51 -9.09 1.90
C ASP A 103 20.92 -10.40 1.22
N PHE A 104 21.99 -10.36 0.42
CA PHE A 104 22.65 -11.53 -0.15
C PHE A 104 24.04 -11.19 -0.65
N PHE A 105 24.83 -12.22 -0.96
CA PHE A 105 26.17 -12.09 -1.54
C PHE A 105 26.22 -12.74 -2.92
N VAL A 106 26.71 -12.02 -3.91
CA VAL A 106 26.94 -12.58 -5.25
C VAL A 106 28.01 -11.80 -6.02
N GLY A 107 28.74 -12.49 -6.90
CA GLY A 107 29.63 -11.89 -7.89
C GLY A 107 28.88 -11.50 -9.17
N ALA A 108 29.23 -10.38 -9.79
CA ALA A 108 28.50 -9.83 -10.92
C ALA A 108 29.43 -9.15 -11.95
N THR A 109 28.85 -8.70 -13.05
CA THR A 109 29.47 -7.75 -13.98
C THR A 109 28.63 -6.49 -14.07
N VAL A 110 29.29 -5.33 -14.14
CA VAL A 110 28.61 -4.03 -14.28
C VAL A 110 27.96 -3.93 -15.65
N LEU A 111 26.66 -3.61 -15.70
CA LEU A 111 25.98 -3.22 -16.96
C LEU A 111 25.94 -1.70 -17.09
N TRP A 112 25.47 -1.04 -16.04
CA TRP A 112 25.43 0.41 -15.90
C TRP A 112 26.02 0.79 -14.54
N ASP A 113 26.72 1.92 -14.49
CA ASP A 113 27.29 2.48 -13.27
C ASP A 113 26.92 3.96 -13.16
N GLY A 114 26.13 4.29 -12.14
CA GLY A 114 25.70 5.63 -11.80
C GLY A 114 26.76 6.45 -11.08
N GLU A 115 27.75 5.80 -10.45
CA GLU A 115 28.76 6.48 -9.63
C GLU A 115 30.01 6.89 -10.42
N GLY A 116 30.16 6.38 -11.65
CA GLY A 116 31.31 6.65 -12.52
C GLY A 116 32.62 6.05 -12.00
N ALA A 117 32.53 5.07 -11.10
CA ALA A 117 33.65 4.34 -10.51
C ALA A 117 34.06 3.10 -11.32
N ALA A 118 33.15 2.55 -12.13
CA ALA A 118 33.33 1.34 -12.93
C ALA A 118 32.86 1.54 -14.38
N SER A 119 33.28 0.63 -15.26
CA SER A 119 32.85 0.58 -16.67
C SER A 119 31.99 -0.65 -16.91
N ALA A 120 31.09 -0.57 -17.91
CA ALA A 120 30.33 -1.72 -18.36
C ALA A 120 31.27 -2.91 -18.71
N GLY A 121 30.98 -4.08 -18.15
CA GLY A 121 31.77 -5.30 -18.25
C GLY A 121 32.83 -5.48 -17.15
N ASP A 122 33.06 -4.49 -16.29
CA ASP A 122 33.93 -4.66 -15.12
C ASP A 122 33.37 -5.74 -14.18
N THR A 123 34.27 -6.51 -13.57
CA THR A 123 33.91 -7.64 -12.70
C THR A 123 33.81 -7.19 -11.26
N ILE A 124 32.72 -7.58 -10.60
CA ILE A 124 32.50 -7.53 -9.17
C ILE A 124 32.68 -8.95 -8.64
N THR A 125 33.73 -9.21 -7.87
CA THR A 125 34.11 -10.57 -7.48
C THR A 125 33.07 -11.19 -6.54
N ASN A 126 32.69 -10.44 -5.51
CA ASN A 126 31.65 -10.79 -4.56
C ASN A 126 31.25 -9.52 -3.80
N HIS A 127 29.97 -9.18 -3.78
CA HIS A 127 29.46 -8.03 -3.05
C HIS A 127 28.25 -8.42 -2.21
N GLY A 128 28.19 -7.90 -0.99
CA GLY A 128 27.01 -8.03 -0.13
C GLY A 128 26.05 -6.89 -0.43
N TYR A 129 25.04 -7.14 -1.27
CA TYR A 129 24.06 -6.11 -1.62
C TYR A 129 23.21 -5.76 -0.41
N ARG A 130 22.89 -4.49 -0.22
CA ARG A 130 22.16 -3.97 0.95
C ARG A 130 21.01 -3.06 0.53
N GLY A 131 20.24 -2.63 1.53
CA GLY A 131 19.15 -1.69 1.36
C GLY A 131 17.97 -2.26 0.56
N GLY A 132 17.79 -3.58 0.51
CA GLY A 132 16.68 -4.21 -0.20
C GLY A 132 16.82 -4.04 -1.71
N PRO A 133 17.85 -4.65 -2.33
CA PRO A 133 18.04 -4.61 -3.77
C PRO A 133 16.85 -5.21 -4.53
N PHE A 134 16.60 -4.70 -5.72
CA PHE A 134 15.64 -5.26 -6.66
C PHE A 134 16.34 -6.23 -7.61
N VAL A 135 15.74 -7.39 -7.83
CA VAL A 135 16.30 -8.47 -8.66
C VAL A 135 15.34 -8.77 -9.81
N ILE A 136 15.88 -8.94 -11.02
CA ILE A 136 15.13 -9.45 -12.18
C ILE A 136 15.69 -10.82 -12.53
N ASP A 137 14.83 -11.83 -12.61
CA ASP A 137 15.21 -13.20 -12.96
C ASP A 137 15.87 -13.26 -14.36
N ALA A 138 16.84 -14.15 -14.52
CA ALA A 138 17.55 -14.40 -15.79
C ALA A 138 16.59 -14.64 -16.97
N ALA A 139 15.41 -15.21 -16.74
CA ALA A 139 14.39 -15.41 -17.76
C ALA A 139 13.85 -14.09 -18.34
N ASN A 140 13.80 -13.03 -17.51
CA ASN A 140 13.28 -11.70 -17.87
C ASN A 140 14.40 -10.69 -18.20
N ALA A 141 15.67 -11.04 -17.95
CA ALA A 141 16.80 -10.14 -18.10
C ALA A 141 16.93 -9.51 -19.51
N ALA A 142 16.57 -10.25 -20.57
CA ALA A 142 16.63 -9.71 -21.93
C ALA A 142 15.59 -8.60 -22.18
N ALA A 143 14.37 -8.77 -21.67
CA ALA A 143 13.32 -7.75 -21.75
C ALA A 143 13.68 -6.55 -20.88
N ALA A 144 14.15 -6.80 -19.65
CA ALA A 144 14.58 -5.77 -18.72
C ALA A 144 15.70 -4.90 -19.28
N LYS A 145 16.73 -5.49 -19.91
CA LYS A 145 17.86 -4.74 -20.51
C LYS A 145 17.40 -3.69 -21.51
N ALA A 146 16.37 -3.96 -22.31
CA ALA A 146 15.84 -2.97 -23.25
C ALA A 146 15.24 -1.75 -22.55
N VAL A 147 14.51 -1.97 -21.44
CA VAL A 147 13.94 -0.90 -20.60
C VAL A 147 15.05 -0.14 -19.88
N ILE A 148 16.01 -0.85 -19.28
CA ILE A 148 17.16 -0.28 -18.57
C ILE A 148 18.00 0.61 -19.49
N ASP A 149 18.32 0.13 -20.70
CA ASP A 149 19.10 0.90 -21.66
C ASP A 149 18.35 2.16 -22.10
N ALA A 150 17.04 2.07 -22.35
CA ALA A 150 16.22 3.24 -22.67
C ALA A 150 16.12 4.24 -21.51
N TRP A 151 16.08 3.76 -20.27
CA TRP A 151 16.02 4.59 -19.07
C TRP A 151 17.32 5.35 -18.80
N ASN A 152 18.46 4.66 -18.93
CA ASN A 152 19.79 5.18 -18.61
C ASN A 152 20.46 5.94 -19.77
N ASP A 153 20.08 5.69 -21.03
CA ASP A 153 20.64 6.38 -22.19
C ASP A 153 19.72 7.52 -22.68
N ARG A 154 20.12 8.76 -22.42
CA ARG A 154 19.38 9.95 -22.91
C ARG A 154 19.31 10.03 -24.43
N ASP A 155 20.26 9.45 -25.16
CA ASP A 155 20.21 9.42 -26.62
C ASP A 155 19.10 8.47 -27.13
N ALA A 156 18.61 7.56 -26.28
CA ALA A 156 17.50 6.65 -26.58
C ALA A 156 16.11 7.25 -26.32
N TRP A 157 16.00 8.37 -25.60
CA TRP A 157 14.71 8.96 -25.21
C TRP A 157 13.86 9.41 -26.40
N ALA A 158 14.48 9.88 -27.48
CA ALA A 158 13.75 10.25 -28.69
C ALA A 158 13.00 9.06 -29.33
N ALA A 159 13.52 7.84 -29.15
CA ALA A 159 12.86 6.60 -29.57
C ALA A 159 11.96 6.00 -28.48
N ASN A 160 12.17 6.39 -27.22
CA ASN A 160 11.44 5.93 -26.04
C ASN A 160 10.96 7.13 -25.20
N PRO A 161 9.96 7.90 -25.67
CA PRO A 161 9.57 9.15 -25.01
C PRO A 161 9.06 8.96 -23.56
N TRP A 162 8.63 7.74 -23.22
CA TRP A 162 8.23 7.39 -21.85
C TRP A 162 9.39 7.46 -20.84
N ALA A 163 10.65 7.41 -21.29
CA ALA A 163 11.84 7.48 -20.45
C ALA A 163 12.34 8.93 -20.24
N GLU A 164 11.81 9.89 -20.99
CA GLU A 164 12.18 11.30 -20.89
C GLU A 164 11.65 11.91 -19.60
N ARG A 165 12.53 12.62 -18.90
CA ARG A 165 12.26 13.20 -17.57
C ARG A 165 13.20 14.35 -17.27
N SER A 166 12.77 15.21 -16.37
CA SER A 166 13.51 16.44 -16.02
C SER A 166 14.70 16.16 -15.10
N GLU A 167 14.52 15.31 -14.09
CA GLU A 167 15.57 14.86 -13.19
C GLU A 167 16.20 13.58 -13.72
N PHE A 168 17.54 13.54 -13.80
CA PHE A 168 18.25 12.42 -14.42
C PHE A 168 19.53 12.07 -13.66
N SER A 169 19.59 10.82 -13.22
CA SER A 169 20.80 10.11 -12.82
C SER A 169 20.79 8.74 -13.49
N VAL A 170 21.97 8.23 -13.82
CA VAL A 170 22.13 6.85 -14.28
C VAL A 170 21.87 5.92 -13.09
N VAL A 171 21.07 4.88 -13.31
CA VAL A 171 20.83 3.81 -12.35
C VAL A 171 21.88 2.72 -12.56
N SER A 172 22.63 2.37 -11.51
CA SER A 172 23.54 1.24 -11.59
C SER A 172 22.75 -0.06 -11.73
N VAL A 173 23.25 -0.96 -12.57
CA VAL A 173 22.67 -2.28 -12.76
C VAL A 173 23.78 -3.28 -12.95
N HIS A 174 23.71 -4.41 -12.27
CA HIS A 174 24.67 -5.50 -12.37
C HIS A 174 24.02 -6.76 -12.94
N GLU A 175 24.79 -7.56 -13.67
CA GLU A 175 24.39 -8.89 -14.13
C GLU A 175 25.15 -9.96 -13.35
N VAL A 176 24.44 -10.84 -12.65
CA VAL A 176 25.06 -11.84 -11.77
C VAL A 176 25.78 -12.92 -12.57
N THR A 177 26.97 -13.32 -12.11
CA THR A 177 27.86 -14.26 -12.82
C THR A 177 27.70 -15.71 -12.37
N ALA A 178 27.01 -15.93 -11.25
CA ALA A 178 26.72 -17.23 -10.67
C ALA A 178 25.33 -17.21 -10.01
N SER A 179 24.75 -18.39 -9.79
CA SER A 179 23.50 -18.50 -9.07
C SER A 179 23.66 -18.11 -7.60
N PHE A 180 22.64 -17.51 -7.01
CA PHE A 180 22.57 -17.19 -5.59
C PHE A 180 21.17 -17.42 -5.03
N SER A 181 21.08 -17.62 -3.71
CA SER A 181 19.80 -17.67 -3.00
C SER A 181 19.53 -16.31 -2.37
N GLY A 182 18.31 -15.82 -2.49
CA GLY A 182 17.83 -14.63 -1.81
C GLY A 182 16.42 -14.84 -1.29
N HIS A 183 16.10 -14.23 -0.15
CA HIS A 183 14.75 -14.26 0.41
C HIS A 183 13.90 -13.18 -0.27
N VAL A 184 12.89 -13.63 -1.02
CA VAL A 184 11.97 -12.75 -1.74
C VAL A 184 10.89 -12.31 -0.76
N VAL A 185 10.89 -11.05 -0.37
CA VAL A 185 9.82 -10.47 0.47
C VAL A 185 8.64 -9.99 -0.38
N LYS A 186 8.85 -9.69 -1.67
CA LYS A 186 7.78 -9.26 -2.56
C LYS A 186 8.08 -9.57 -4.01
N GLU A 187 7.15 -10.24 -4.68
CA GLU A 187 7.09 -10.30 -6.14
C GLU A 187 6.24 -9.17 -6.69
N MET A 188 6.85 -8.28 -7.45
CA MET A 188 6.17 -7.15 -8.07
C MET A 188 5.91 -7.46 -9.54
N ILE A 189 4.66 -7.35 -9.95
CA ILE A 189 4.18 -7.62 -11.31
C ILE A 189 3.39 -6.46 -11.92
N ALA A 190 2.98 -5.48 -11.11
CA ALA A 190 2.22 -4.32 -11.56
C ALA A 190 2.83 -3.02 -11.02
N ALA A 191 2.85 -1.97 -11.85
CA ALA A 191 3.26 -0.64 -11.43
C ALA A 191 2.14 0.02 -10.61
N PRO A 192 2.43 0.65 -9.47
CA PRO A 192 1.40 1.24 -8.62
C PRO A 192 0.71 2.43 -9.31
N THR A 193 -0.61 2.54 -9.19
CA THR A 193 -1.36 3.76 -9.55
C THR A 193 -1.37 4.74 -8.38
N ILE A 194 -1.10 6.02 -8.66
CA ILE A 194 -0.71 6.99 -7.63
C ILE A 194 -1.68 8.15 -7.63
N ALA A 195 -2.18 8.51 -6.44
CA ALA A 195 -2.89 9.77 -6.19
C ALA A 195 -2.06 10.65 -5.25
N VAL A 196 -2.00 11.95 -5.56
CA VAL A 196 -1.42 12.99 -4.70
C VAL A 196 -2.53 13.90 -4.22
N PHE A 197 -2.73 14.00 -2.91
CA PHE A 197 -3.69 14.94 -2.36
C PHE A 197 -3.16 16.37 -2.52
N SER A 198 -3.85 17.19 -3.31
CA SER A 198 -3.67 18.63 -3.48
C SER A 198 -4.08 19.40 -2.22
N ASP A 199 -3.30 19.22 -1.15
CA ASP A 199 -3.52 19.79 0.17
C ASP A 199 -2.85 21.16 0.40
N GLY A 200 -2.36 21.77 -0.67
CA GLY A 200 -1.62 23.01 -0.65
C GLY A 200 -0.13 22.84 -0.40
N ASN A 201 0.38 21.60 -0.24
CA ASN A 201 1.82 21.25 -0.20
C ASN A 201 2.14 19.97 -0.98
N GLU A 202 1.29 19.61 -1.94
CA GLU A 202 1.47 18.50 -2.86
C GLU A 202 2.74 18.59 -3.72
N ASP A 203 3.35 19.78 -3.83
CA ASP A 203 4.65 19.99 -4.47
C ASP A 203 5.79 19.19 -3.80
N ILE A 204 5.60 18.76 -2.56
CA ILE A 204 6.54 17.90 -1.81
C ILE A 204 6.50 16.49 -2.38
N ALA A 205 5.32 15.87 -2.42
CA ALA A 205 5.14 14.52 -2.92
C ALA A 205 5.46 14.41 -4.42
N THR A 206 4.96 15.37 -5.21
CA THR A 206 5.31 15.46 -6.63
C THR A 206 6.81 15.69 -6.81
N GLY A 207 7.48 16.44 -5.93
CA GLY A 207 8.93 16.55 -5.90
C GLY A 207 9.65 15.21 -5.76
N TYR A 208 9.18 14.35 -4.85
CA TYR A 208 9.70 12.99 -4.67
C TYR A 208 9.48 12.12 -5.92
N LEU A 209 8.27 12.15 -6.48
CA LEU A 209 7.91 11.38 -7.69
C LEU A 209 8.71 11.84 -8.91
N ARG A 210 8.93 13.16 -9.07
CA ARG A 210 9.79 13.73 -10.12
C ARG A 210 11.25 13.31 -9.94
N ALA A 211 11.76 13.32 -8.71
CA ALA A 211 13.11 12.86 -8.40
C ALA A 211 13.30 11.37 -8.72
N ALA A 212 12.23 10.56 -8.59
CA ALA A 212 12.22 9.18 -9.04
C ALA A 212 11.99 9.02 -10.56
N GLY A 213 11.41 10.02 -11.22
CA GLY A 213 11.00 9.94 -12.63
C GLY A 213 9.69 9.17 -12.84
N ILE A 214 8.84 9.07 -11.82
CA ILE A 214 7.56 8.38 -11.90
C ILE A 214 6.49 9.35 -12.43
N PRO A 215 5.83 9.05 -13.56
CA PRO A 215 4.83 9.93 -14.16
C PRO A 215 3.44 9.73 -13.55
N GLN A 216 2.55 10.64 -13.91
CA GLN A 216 1.10 10.49 -13.76
C GLN A 216 0.57 9.36 -14.65
N SER A 217 -0.67 8.92 -14.38
CA SER A 217 -1.46 7.94 -15.12
C SER A 217 -1.59 8.30 -16.61
N ASN A 218 -1.70 9.59 -16.93
CA ASN A 218 -1.71 10.09 -18.30
C ASN A 218 -0.34 10.09 -19.00
N GLY A 219 0.72 9.65 -18.32
CA GLY A 219 2.10 9.56 -18.82
C GLY A 219 2.89 10.87 -18.75
N THR A 220 2.31 11.95 -18.23
CA THR A 220 3.02 13.23 -18.04
C THR A 220 3.76 13.26 -16.71
N GLU A 221 4.86 14.01 -16.63
CA GLU A 221 5.54 14.25 -15.35
C GLU A 221 4.60 14.99 -14.39
N PHE A 222 4.66 14.67 -13.09
CA PHE A 222 3.97 15.47 -12.09
C PHE A 222 4.49 16.93 -12.11
N PRO A 223 3.61 17.93 -11.91
CA PRO A 223 4.03 19.33 -11.94
C PRO A 223 4.90 19.68 -10.72
N ALA A 224 5.85 20.60 -10.90
CA ALA A 224 6.64 21.15 -9.80
C ALA A 224 5.90 22.25 -9.01
N ASP A 225 4.84 22.80 -9.59
CA ASP A 225 3.99 23.81 -8.97
C ASP A 225 2.75 23.15 -8.36
N LYS A 226 2.30 23.73 -7.25
CA LYS A 226 1.02 23.44 -6.60
C LYS A 226 -0.18 23.72 -7.51
N CYS A 227 -1.28 23.06 -7.27
CA CYS A 227 -2.60 23.41 -7.80
C CYS A 227 -3.00 24.79 -7.23
N ARG A 228 -3.37 25.75 -8.09
CA ARG A 228 -3.67 27.13 -7.64
C ARG A 228 -5.08 27.57 -7.99
N ASP A 229 -5.59 27.14 -9.13
CA ASP A 229 -6.90 27.51 -9.63
C ASP A 229 -7.83 26.29 -9.72
N PRO A 230 -9.14 26.47 -9.49
CA PRO A 230 -10.13 25.43 -9.71
C PRO A 230 -10.03 24.86 -11.14
N GLY A 231 -9.87 23.54 -11.26
CA GLY A 231 -9.72 22.84 -12.54
C GLY A 231 -8.28 22.66 -13.02
N ASP A 232 -7.27 23.06 -12.25
CA ASP A 232 -5.86 22.72 -12.52
C ASP A 232 -5.56 21.24 -12.26
N CYS A 233 -6.29 20.64 -11.33
CA CYS A 233 -6.01 19.34 -10.75
C CYS A 233 -7.29 18.53 -10.55
N GLY A 234 -7.14 17.21 -10.53
CA GLY A 234 -8.20 16.23 -10.34
C GLY A 234 -8.64 15.58 -11.66
N PRO A 235 -9.53 14.58 -11.60
CA PRO A 235 -9.94 13.82 -12.76
C PRO A 235 -10.45 14.71 -13.91
N GLY A 236 -9.97 14.43 -15.13
CA GLY A 236 -10.34 15.18 -16.33
C GLY A 236 -9.53 16.47 -16.59
N THR A 237 -8.55 16.79 -15.75
CA THR A 237 -7.63 17.92 -15.93
C THR A 237 -6.31 17.48 -16.58
N ALA A 238 -5.34 18.41 -16.68
CA ALA A 238 -3.97 18.08 -17.08
C ALA A 238 -3.21 17.29 -16.00
N ASN A 239 -3.65 17.41 -14.74
CA ASN A 239 -3.06 16.73 -13.58
C ASN A 239 -4.10 15.80 -12.93
N PRO A 240 -4.47 14.69 -13.60
CA PRO A 240 -5.59 13.84 -13.20
C PRO A 240 -5.40 13.18 -11.83
N ASP A 241 -4.14 12.94 -11.44
CA ASP A 241 -3.77 12.21 -10.23
C ASP A 241 -3.57 13.14 -9.03
N MET A 242 -3.71 14.46 -9.22
CA MET A 242 -3.64 15.44 -8.13
C MET A 242 -5.05 15.72 -7.62
N LEU A 243 -5.47 15.04 -6.57
CA LEU A 243 -6.86 15.06 -6.10
C LEU A 243 -7.11 16.23 -5.15
N THR A 244 -8.16 17.01 -5.36
CA THR A 244 -8.61 18.05 -4.41
C THR A 244 -9.53 17.45 -3.35
N VAL A 245 -9.83 18.20 -2.28
CA VAL A 245 -10.82 17.80 -1.26
C VAL A 245 -12.15 17.41 -1.90
N GLU A 246 -12.64 18.25 -2.80
CA GLU A 246 -13.93 18.06 -3.48
C GLU A 246 -13.92 16.80 -4.35
N SER A 247 -12.78 16.47 -4.97
CA SER A 247 -12.66 15.24 -5.74
C SER A 247 -12.60 14.00 -4.86
N ILE A 248 -11.96 14.07 -3.67
CA ILE A 248 -11.86 12.92 -2.76
C ILE A 248 -13.18 12.70 -2.02
N MET A 249 -13.84 13.76 -1.55
CA MET A 249 -15.11 13.65 -0.83
C MET A 249 -16.29 13.26 -1.74
N GLY A 250 -16.15 13.49 -3.05
CA GLY A 250 -17.19 13.29 -4.06
C GLY A 250 -18.51 14.05 -3.81
N ASP A 251 -19.62 13.52 -4.32
CA ASP A 251 -20.93 14.16 -4.25
C ASP A 251 -21.63 13.84 -2.91
N MET A 252 -21.52 14.78 -1.98
CA MET A 252 -22.16 14.74 -0.66
C MET A 252 -23.66 15.06 -0.68
N GLY A 253 -24.25 15.39 -1.84
CA GLY A 253 -25.66 15.75 -1.95
C GLY A 253 -26.01 17.06 -1.25
N THR A 254 -27.23 17.14 -0.69
CA THR A 254 -27.72 18.34 -0.01
C THR A 254 -27.89 18.11 1.48
N CYS A 255 -27.97 19.19 2.25
CA CYS A 255 -28.19 19.11 3.69
C CYS A 255 -29.40 18.26 4.11
N GLU A 256 -30.53 18.25 3.39
CA GLU A 256 -31.69 17.41 3.75
C GLU A 256 -31.59 15.97 3.26
N ALA A 257 -30.74 15.71 2.28
CA ALA A 257 -30.51 14.40 1.70
C ALA A 257 -29.00 14.20 1.52
N PRO A 258 -28.24 14.16 2.63
CA PRO A 258 -26.81 13.97 2.55
C PRO A 258 -26.54 12.60 1.95
N ASN A 259 -25.57 12.54 1.04
CA ASN A 259 -25.04 11.28 0.59
C ASN A 259 -24.12 10.73 1.68
N MET A 260 -24.39 9.50 2.12
CA MET A 260 -23.62 8.82 3.18
C MET A 260 -22.72 7.72 2.58
N ASP A 261 -22.60 7.68 1.27
CA ASP A 261 -21.70 6.76 0.58
C ASP A 261 -20.28 7.32 0.56
N HIS A 262 -19.39 6.78 1.37
CA HIS A 262 -17.97 7.18 1.44
C HIS A 262 -17.10 6.48 0.39
N ARG A 263 -17.68 6.10 -0.75
CA ARG A 263 -16.99 5.50 -1.91
C ARG A 263 -17.39 6.17 -3.21
N ASN A 264 -17.83 7.42 -3.15
CA ASN A 264 -18.35 8.14 -4.29
C ASN A 264 -17.34 9.17 -4.85
N GLY A 265 -16.22 9.35 -4.16
CA GLY A 265 -15.10 10.18 -4.59
C GLY A 265 -14.18 9.54 -5.62
N ALA A 266 -13.18 10.32 -6.04
CA ALA A 266 -12.21 9.96 -7.06
C ALA A 266 -11.25 8.82 -6.64
N LEU A 267 -11.22 8.46 -5.36
CA LEU A 267 -10.48 7.30 -4.88
C LEU A 267 -11.04 5.98 -5.42
N PHE A 268 -12.29 5.98 -5.89
CA PHE A 268 -12.99 4.81 -6.37
C PHE A 268 -13.38 4.95 -7.85
N ALA A 269 -13.34 3.82 -8.54
CA ALA A 269 -14.01 3.65 -9.82
C ALA A 269 -15.53 3.55 -9.62
N ALA A 270 -16.28 3.63 -10.71
CA ALA A 270 -17.75 3.62 -10.66
C ALA A 270 -18.36 2.32 -10.09
N ASP A 271 -17.59 1.22 -10.06
CA ASP A 271 -17.97 -0.07 -9.48
C ASP A 271 -17.61 -0.18 -7.98
N GLY A 272 -17.05 0.87 -7.38
CA GLY A 272 -16.63 0.91 -5.98
C GLY A 272 -15.29 0.24 -5.70
N THR A 273 -14.54 -0.20 -6.72
CA THR A 273 -13.15 -0.65 -6.56
C THR A 273 -12.21 0.56 -6.50
N PRO A 274 -11.04 0.45 -5.83
CA PRO A 274 -10.16 1.60 -5.74
C PRO A 274 -9.52 1.93 -7.10
N ALA A 275 -9.51 3.20 -7.47
CA ALA A 275 -8.89 3.69 -8.71
C ALA A 275 -7.37 3.84 -8.60
N TYR A 276 -6.87 3.93 -7.37
CA TYR A 276 -5.46 4.12 -7.06
C TYR A 276 -4.96 3.01 -6.13
N CYS A 277 -3.68 2.71 -6.24
CA CYS A 277 -2.99 1.85 -5.31
C CYS A 277 -2.60 2.59 -4.03
N GLN A 278 -2.14 3.83 -4.19
CA GLN A 278 -1.72 4.65 -3.08
C GLN A 278 -2.22 6.08 -3.23
N ILE A 279 -2.71 6.66 -2.13
CA ILE A 279 -2.88 8.11 -1.98
C ILE A 279 -1.89 8.65 -0.94
N MET A 280 -1.40 9.87 -1.17
CA MET A 280 -0.48 10.55 -0.25
C MET A 280 -0.94 11.96 0.09
N SER A 281 -0.75 12.35 1.37
CA SER A 281 -1.06 13.68 1.91
C SER A 281 0.18 14.22 2.65
N MET A 282 0.55 15.48 2.44
CA MET A 282 1.83 16.02 2.94
C MET A 282 1.63 17.02 4.07
N HIS A 283 0.51 17.73 4.08
CA HIS A 283 0.33 18.87 4.97
C HIS A 283 -1.12 19.32 5.15
N TRP A 284 -2.09 18.52 4.72
CA TRP A 284 -3.51 18.77 4.99
C TRP A 284 -3.74 18.86 6.50
N GLY A 285 -4.17 20.02 7.00
CA GLY A 285 -4.17 20.29 8.43
C GLY A 285 -5.48 19.97 9.12
N VAL A 286 -5.44 19.91 10.45
CA VAL A 286 -6.65 19.76 11.31
C VAL A 286 -7.70 20.84 11.01
N ASN A 287 -7.28 22.07 10.71
CA ASN A 287 -8.24 23.13 10.36
C ASN A 287 -8.96 22.85 9.03
N ASP A 288 -8.26 22.34 8.03
CA ASP A 288 -8.84 22.00 6.73
C ASP A 288 -9.76 20.78 6.86
N ARG A 289 -9.38 19.82 7.71
CA ARG A 289 -10.24 18.71 8.13
C ARG A 289 -11.52 19.19 8.80
N GLU A 290 -11.44 20.11 9.77
CA GLU A 290 -12.61 20.64 10.48
C GLU A 290 -13.50 21.57 9.64
N THR A 291 -13.07 21.94 8.44
CA THR A 291 -13.83 22.82 7.56
C THR A 291 -14.96 22.05 6.88
N VAL A 292 -16.15 22.63 6.90
CA VAL A 292 -17.33 22.13 6.18
C VAL A 292 -18.09 23.33 5.60
N GLU A 293 -18.34 23.28 4.30
CA GLU A 293 -18.96 24.37 3.54
C GLU A 293 -20.18 23.90 2.73
N CYS A 294 -21.19 24.76 2.68
CA CYS A 294 -22.43 24.62 1.94
C CYS A 294 -22.60 25.82 1.01
N ASP A 295 -22.89 25.58 -0.26
CA ASP A 295 -22.97 26.59 -1.33
C ASP A 295 -21.75 27.56 -1.36
N GLY A 296 -20.56 27.08 -0.96
CA GLY A 296 -19.30 27.84 -0.90
C GLY A 296 -19.13 28.75 0.33
N GLY A 297 -19.88 28.53 1.41
CA GLY A 297 -19.69 29.20 2.70
C GLY A 297 -19.91 28.25 3.88
N ALA A 298 -19.63 28.68 5.12
CA ALA A 298 -19.79 27.81 6.29
C ALA A 298 -21.23 27.28 6.41
N CYS A 299 -21.42 25.96 6.53
CA CYS A 299 -22.78 25.46 6.71
C CYS A 299 -23.35 25.85 8.08
N PRO A 300 -24.67 26.02 8.16
CA PRO A 300 -25.39 26.15 9.42
C PRO A 300 -25.19 24.97 10.39
N ALA A 301 -25.30 25.26 11.70
CA ALA A 301 -25.05 24.30 12.77
C ALA A 301 -26.13 23.21 12.92
N THR A 302 -27.28 23.35 12.25
CA THR A 302 -28.34 22.35 12.28
C THR A 302 -28.87 22.05 10.88
N GLN A 303 -29.22 20.79 10.64
CA GLN A 303 -29.76 20.33 9.36
C GLN A 303 -30.99 21.15 8.88
N ALA A 304 -31.83 21.60 9.82
CA ALA A 304 -33.00 22.41 9.51
C ALA A 304 -32.66 23.82 9.00
N GLU A 305 -31.49 24.34 9.37
CA GLU A 305 -31.03 25.68 8.99
C GLU A 305 -30.34 25.70 7.64
N CYS A 306 -29.72 24.58 7.21
CA CYS A 306 -29.05 24.46 5.92
C CYS A 306 -29.90 23.78 4.83
N SER A 307 -31.21 23.66 5.06
CA SER A 307 -32.18 23.06 4.14
C SER A 307 -32.10 23.70 2.74
N GLY A 308 -31.66 22.92 1.76
CA GLY A 308 -31.61 23.23 0.34
C GLY A 308 -30.20 23.55 -0.16
N GLU A 309 -29.24 23.70 0.76
CA GLU A 309 -27.85 23.98 0.45
C GLU A 309 -27.13 22.69 0.08
N THR A 310 -26.18 22.79 -0.85
CA THR A 310 -25.35 21.68 -1.32
C THR A 310 -24.02 21.70 -0.59
N PHE A 311 -23.54 20.55 -0.13
CA PHE A 311 -22.19 20.47 0.44
C PHE A 311 -21.16 20.70 -0.67
N THR A 312 -20.30 21.69 -0.47
CA THR A 312 -19.24 22.04 -1.44
C THR A 312 -17.85 21.71 -0.93
N TYR A 313 -17.69 21.48 0.38
CA TYR A 313 -16.45 21.06 1.00
C TYR A 313 -16.78 20.34 2.31
N HIS A 314 -16.15 19.20 2.59
CA HIS A 314 -16.33 18.49 3.86
C HIS A 314 -15.05 17.74 4.24
N GLY A 315 -14.21 18.33 5.08
CA GLY A 315 -12.92 17.73 5.41
C GLY A 315 -13.06 16.37 6.10
N HIS A 316 -14.02 16.20 7.02
CA HIS A 316 -14.25 14.89 7.67
C HIS A 316 -14.61 13.78 6.65
N GLU A 317 -15.20 14.13 5.50
CA GLU A 317 -15.56 13.14 4.47
C GLU A 317 -14.34 12.59 3.77
N VAL A 318 -13.29 13.42 3.59
CA VAL A 318 -12.01 12.96 3.06
C VAL A 318 -11.42 11.85 3.94
N VAL A 319 -11.55 11.97 5.27
CA VAL A 319 -11.10 10.92 6.19
C VAL A 319 -11.92 9.65 6.01
N ALA A 320 -13.23 9.75 5.82
CA ALA A 320 -14.10 8.59 5.58
C ALA A 320 -13.81 7.89 4.26
N GLU A 321 -13.62 8.65 3.17
CA GLU A 321 -13.25 8.12 1.85
C GLU A 321 -11.89 7.42 1.90
N VAL A 322 -10.88 8.01 2.55
CA VAL A 322 -9.57 7.35 2.76
C VAL A 322 -9.71 6.10 3.64
N ARG A 323 -10.55 6.14 4.69
CA ARG A 323 -10.82 4.96 5.51
C ARG A 323 -11.48 3.85 4.70
N GLN A 324 -12.46 4.15 3.84
CA GLN A 324 -13.05 3.15 2.95
C GLN A 324 -12.03 2.62 1.93
N PHE A 325 -11.14 3.48 1.45
CA PHE A 325 -10.10 3.10 0.49
C PHE A 325 -9.17 2.05 1.10
N LEU A 326 -8.88 2.18 2.41
CA LEU A 326 -8.10 1.23 3.21
C LEU A 326 -8.87 -0.03 3.61
N THR A 327 -10.14 -0.20 3.21
CA THR A 327 -10.83 -1.51 3.31
C THR A 327 -10.43 -2.47 2.18
N PHE A 328 -9.64 -1.99 1.23
CA PHE A 328 -8.98 -2.72 0.17
C PHE A 328 -7.47 -2.79 0.44
N PRO A 329 -6.70 -3.66 -0.23
CA PRO A 329 -5.25 -3.80 -0.04
C PRO A 329 -4.40 -2.61 -0.57
N THR A 330 -4.90 -1.39 -0.38
CA THR A 330 -4.32 -0.12 -0.83
C THR A 330 -3.35 0.44 0.21
N HIS A 331 -2.77 1.60 -0.07
CA HIS A 331 -1.86 2.26 0.86
C HIS A 331 -2.17 3.75 1.01
N PHE A 332 -2.12 4.26 2.25
CA PHE A 332 -2.19 5.69 2.54
C PHE A 332 -0.89 6.16 3.15
N PHE A 333 -0.29 7.21 2.58
CA PHE A 333 0.91 7.84 3.12
C PHE A 333 0.58 9.25 3.63
N ALA A 334 0.99 9.60 4.85
CA ALA A 334 0.90 10.97 5.35
C ALA A 334 2.23 11.50 5.91
N GLU A 335 2.54 12.77 5.63
CA GLU A 335 3.67 13.50 6.21
C GLU A 335 3.18 14.71 7.03
N CYS A 336 3.95 15.16 8.01
CA CYS A 336 3.74 16.44 8.71
C CYS A 336 2.33 16.61 9.32
N GLN A 337 1.65 17.73 9.03
CA GLN A 337 0.30 18.05 9.54
C GLN A 337 -0.76 17.01 9.17
N ALA A 338 -0.59 16.34 8.03
CA ALA A 338 -1.55 15.36 7.57
C ALA A 338 -1.69 14.21 8.56
N VAL A 339 -0.61 13.78 9.20
CA VAL A 339 -0.66 12.72 10.22
C VAL A 339 -1.67 13.07 11.31
N ASN A 340 -1.58 14.25 11.93
CA ASN A 340 -2.53 14.66 12.96
C ASN A 340 -3.95 14.88 12.41
N ALA A 341 -4.10 15.37 11.18
CA ALA A 341 -5.42 15.55 10.59
C ALA A 341 -6.18 14.22 10.51
N TYR A 342 -5.53 13.16 10.03
CA TYR A 342 -6.15 11.83 9.94
C TYR A 342 -6.17 11.08 11.29
N GLU A 343 -5.07 11.06 12.04
CA GLU A 343 -5.00 10.28 13.28
C GLU A 343 -5.82 10.85 14.42
N ASN A 344 -5.96 12.17 14.50
CA ASN A 344 -6.67 12.80 15.62
C ASN A 344 -8.14 13.09 15.30
N GLN A 345 -8.65 12.55 14.19
CA GLN A 345 -10.02 12.75 13.79
C GLN A 345 -10.95 11.88 14.65
N VAL A 346 -11.87 12.54 15.34
CA VAL A 346 -13.01 11.90 16.02
C VAL A 346 -14.32 12.43 15.44
N PRO A 347 -15.37 11.61 15.41
CA PRO A 347 -16.71 12.07 15.07
C PRO A 347 -17.09 13.36 15.82
N ASN A 348 -17.53 14.39 15.08
CA ASN A 348 -17.73 15.75 15.61
C ASN A 348 -19.18 16.01 16.03
N PRO A 349 -19.45 16.19 17.33
CA PRO A 349 -20.81 16.39 17.85
C PRO A 349 -21.42 17.75 17.47
N ALA A 350 -20.67 18.69 16.89
CA ALA A 350 -21.21 19.93 16.36
C ALA A 350 -21.98 19.72 15.04
N TRP A 351 -21.75 18.60 14.35
CA TRP A 351 -22.41 18.24 13.08
C TRP A 351 -23.03 16.84 13.15
N PRO A 352 -23.83 16.53 14.18
CA PRO A 352 -24.18 15.15 14.54
C PRO A 352 -25.06 14.42 13.51
N TYR A 353 -25.54 15.12 12.48
CA TYR A 353 -26.33 14.54 11.40
C TYR A 353 -25.50 14.12 10.18
N LEU A 354 -24.24 14.57 10.10
CA LEU A 354 -23.23 14.12 9.13
C LEU A 354 -22.19 13.22 9.80
N ASP A 355 -22.37 12.93 11.08
CA ASP A 355 -21.37 12.24 11.88
C ASP A 355 -21.70 10.75 11.95
N ASP A 356 -20.72 9.90 11.61
CA ASP A 356 -20.82 8.45 11.73
C ASP A 356 -19.46 7.81 11.98
N ASP A 357 -19.48 6.50 12.28
CA ASP A 357 -18.28 5.75 12.65
C ASP A 357 -17.26 5.66 11.50
N ALA A 358 -17.68 5.82 10.24
CA ALA A 358 -16.77 5.77 9.09
C ALA A 358 -15.89 7.03 8.99
N ARG A 359 -16.26 8.12 9.66
CA ARG A 359 -15.42 9.34 9.78
C ARG A 359 -14.39 9.27 10.89
N MET A 360 -14.34 8.17 11.65
CA MET A 360 -13.31 7.99 12.65
C MET A 360 -11.93 7.92 12.00
N GLY A 361 -11.02 8.77 12.44
CA GLY A 361 -9.61 8.69 12.10
C GLY A 361 -8.93 7.55 12.84
N HIS A 362 -7.84 7.89 13.54
CA HIS A 362 -7.13 6.98 14.44
C HIS A 362 -6.77 5.65 13.75
N PHE A 363 -6.12 5.69 12.59
CA PHE A 363 -5.86 4.47 11.82
C PHE A 363 -4.85 3.56 12.54
N LEU A 364 -3.80 4.13 13.15
CA LEU A 364 -2.78 3.38 13.89
C LEU A 364 -2.89 3.54 15.40
N THR A 365 -3.53 4.60 15.89
CA THR A 365 -3.63 4.89 17.33
C THR A 365 -5.01 4.60 17.90
N THR A 366 -5.10 4.39 19.21
CA THR A 366 -6.36 4.42 19.94
C THR A 366 -6.77 5.86 20.24
N THR A 367 -8.08 6.09 20.33
CA THR A 367 -8.58 7.34 20.92
C THR A 367 -8.25 7.35 22.40
N GLY A 368 -7.41 8.30 22.83
CA GLY A 368 -7.15 8.53 24.24
C GLY A 368 -8.44 8.81 25.02
N THR A 369 -8.44 8.57 26.33
CA THR A 369 -9.55 8.92 27.24
C THR A 369 -9.16 10.16 28.06
N PRO A 370 -9.69 11.35 27.73
CA PRO A 370 -9.41 12.57 28.46
C PRO A 370 -9.78 12.49 29.96
N PRO A 371 -8.84 12.74 30.89
CA PRO A 371 -9.12 12.76 32.32
C PRO A 371 -10.15 13.84 32.73
N ASP A 372 -10.75 13.67 33.91
CA ASP A 372 -11.63 14.68 34.52
C ASP A 372 -10.85 15.93 34.94
N CYS A 373 -11.50 17.09 34.86
CA CYS A 373 -10.96 18.31 35.45
C CYS A 373 -10.79 18.20 37.00
N PRO A 374 -9.84 18.94 37.60
CA PRO A 374 -8.94 19.93 36.98
C PRO A 374 -7.69 19.29 36.36
N CYS A 375 -7.20 19.90 35.29
CA CYS A 375 -5.91 19.53 34.69
C CYS A 375 -4.78 20.03 35.58
N ASP A 376 -3.86 19.14 35.94
CA ASP A 376 -2.73 19.47 36.80
C ASP A 376 -1.47 19.65 35.94
N GLY A 377 -1.11 20.93 35.78
CA GLY A 377 0.11 21.41 35.12
C GLY A 377 1.41 20.71 35.56
N ALA A 378 1.44 20.10 36.75
CA ALA A 378 2.59 19.38 37.26
C ALA A 378 2.74 17.95 36.70
N THR A 379 1.64 17.35 36.24
CA THR A 379 1.61 15.97 35.69
C THR A 379 1.42 15.91 34.18
N ASP A 380 0.88 16.96 33.58
CA ASP A 380 0.50 17.02 32.16
C ASP A 380 1.36 17.99 31.33
N GLY A 381 2.44 18.53 31.92
CA GLY A 381 3.33 19.49 31.26
C GLY A 381 2.75 20.90 31.06
N GLY A 382 1.47 21.11 31.36
CA GLY A 382 0.73 22.34 31.06
C GLY A 382 0.11 22.39 29.67
N ASP A 383 0.22 21.31 28.89
CA ASP A 383 -0.23 21.22 27.50
C ASP A 383 -1.73 21.02 27.36
N TYR A 384 -2.43 20.82 28.49
CA TYR A 384 -3.86 20.58 28.55
C TYR A 384 -4.62 21.72 29.22
N GLU A 385 -5.91 21.80 28.89
CA GLU A 385 -6.84 22.70 29.56
C GLU A 385 -8.16 22.04 29.90
N CYS A 386 -8.75 22.53 30.98
CA CYS A 386 -10.06 22.07 31.42
C CYS A 386 -11.12 22.70 30.53
N VAL A 387 -11.80 21.88 29.73
CA VAL A 387 -12.90 22.27 28.88
C VAL A 387 -14.21 21.82 29.52
N THR A 388 -15.05 22.80 29.86
CA THR A 388 -16.38 22.55 30.42
C THR A 388 -17.27 21.87 29.40
N LEU A 389 -17.86 20.73 29.76
CA LEU A 389 -18.63 19.86 28.86
C LEU A 389 -17.84 19.54 27.57
N GLY A 390 -16.52 19.38 27.67
CA GLY A 390 -15.66 19.11 26.53
C GLY A 390 -15.69 17.66 26.04
N CYS A 391 -16.13 16.71 26.88
CA CYS A 391 -16.10 15.29 26.58
C CYS A 391 -17.47 14.61 26.61
N ASP A 392 -17.51 13.40 26.05
CA ASP A 392 -18.64 12.47 26.13
C ASP A 392 -19.94 13.12 25.60
N GLY A 393 -19.87 13.76 24.43
CA GLY A 393 -21.01 14.44 23.82
C GLY A 393 -21.53 15.62 24.64
N GLY A 394 -20.67 16.28 25.42
CA GLY A 394 -21.03 17.42 26.26
C GLY A 394 -21.60 17.04 27.62
N THR A 395 -21.26 15.85 28.14
CA THR A 395 -21.77 15.38 29.44
C THR A 395 -20.77 15.51 30.58
N ARG A 396 -19.49 15.80 30.28
CA ARG A 396 -18.42 15.85 31.29
C ARG A 396 -17.37 16.94 31.01
N ASP A 397 -16.90 17.58 32.08
CA ASP A 397 -15.75 18.49 32.06
C ASP A 397 -14.46 17.67 32.06
N CYS A 398 -13.57 17.90 31.10
CA CYS A 398 -12.38 17.08 30.91
C CYS A 398 -11.16 17.89 30.45
N CYS A 399 -10.00 17.26 30.52
CA CYS A 399 -8.73 17.82 30.09
C CYS A 399 -8.44 17.51 28.63
N LEU A 400 -8.50 18.52 27.77
CA LEU A 400 -8.21 18.41 26.34
C LEU A 400 -6.91 19.14 25.99
N PRO A 401 -6.20 18.73 24.93
CA PRO A 401 -5.03 19.46 24.46
C PRO A 401 -5.35 20.92 24.17
N ARG A 402 -4.43 21.82 24.53
CA ARG A 402 -4.54 23.27 24.24
C ARG A 402 -4.36 23.60 22.77
N SER A 403 -3.58 22.77 22.08
CA SER A 403 -3.30 22.96 20.66
C SER A 403 -4.49 22.48 19.84
N ASP A 404 -5.04 23.36 19.02
CA ASP A 404 -6.12 22.98 18.09
C ASP A 404 -5.67 21.88 17.10
N LYS A 405 -4.36 21.74 16.88
CA LYS A 405 -3.76 20.67 16.05
C LYS A 405 -3.79 19.28 16.70
N GLU A 406 -4.07 19.21 17.99
CA GLU A 406 -4.08 17.97 18.78
C GLU A 406 -5.49 17.64 19.30
N ILE A 407 -6.53 18.33 18.80
CA ILE A 407 -7.91 17.99 19.13
C ILE A 407 -8.18 16.56 18.65
N GLY A 408 -8.66 15.72 19.57
CA GLY A 408 -8.87 14.30 19.34
C GLY A 408 -7.59 13.45 19.38
N ALA A 409 -6.50 13.95 19.98
CA ALA A 409 -5.17 13.34 19.94
C ALA A 409 -5.14 11.81 20.13
N GLY A 410 -4.79 11.13 19.04
CA GLY A 410 -4.10 9.85 19.06
C GLY A 410 -2.59 10.09 19.15
N PHE A 411 -2.10 11.05 18.37
CA PHE A 411 -0.74 11.58 18.46
C PHE A 411 -0.71 13.01 18.99
N LEU A 412 0.31 13.27 19.81
CA LEU A 412 0.80 14.61 20.13
C LEU A 412 2.00 14.95 19.24
N ILE A 413 2.20 16.23 19.02
CA ILE A 413 3.35 16.75 18.28
C ILE A 413 4.57 16.71 19.20
N ALA A 414 5.64 16.05 18.73
CA ALA A 414 6.89 15.94 19.46
C ALA A 414 7.96 16.89 18.87
N ASP A 415 8.99 17.18 19.67
CA ASP A 415 10.19 17.84 19.17
C ASP A 415 10.94 16.94 18.18
N GLN A 416 11.66 17.55 17.24
CA GLN A 416 12.53 16.83 16.30
C GLN A 416 13.59 16.01 17.07
N PRO A 417 13.65 14.68 16.91
CA PRO A 417 14.66 13.87 17.58
C PRO A 417 16.06 14.12 17.01
N ASP A 418 17.08 13.94 17.85
CA ASP A 418 18.48 13.98 17.42
C ASP A 418 18.77 12.79 16.51
N GLU A 419 19.11 13.10 15.24
CA GLU A 419 19.42 12.12 14.20
C GLU A 419 20.54 11.13 14.59
N ASN A 420 21.42 11.49 15.54
CA ASN A 420 22.53 10.63 15.95
C ASN A 420 22.16 9.62 17.05
N THR A 421 20.94 9.72 17.60
CA THR A 421 20.46 8.85 18.69
C THR A 421 19.19 8.08 18.32
N LEU A 422 18.78 8.14 17.06
CA LEU A 422 17.63 7.39 16.58
C LEU A 422 17.81 5.89 16.74
N GLN A 423 16.69 5.23 17.03
CA GLN A 423 16.59 3.79 16.88
C GLN A 423 16.02 3.46 15.51
N THR A 424 16.68 2.55 14.79
CA THR A 424 16.15 1.93 13.57
C THR A 424 15.70 0.52 13.92
N LEU A 425 14.41 0.28 13.82
CA LEU A 425 13.75 -0.96 14.19
C LEU A 425 13.32 -1.71 12.92
N ASN A 426 13.33 -3.04 12.96
CA ASN A 426 12.79 -3.86 11.87
C ASN A 426 13.44 -3.58 10.50
N PRO A 427 14.77 -3.67 10.37
CA PRO A 427 15.44 -3.42 9.10
C PRO A 427 15.24 -4.53 8.06
N HIS A 428 14.49 -5.59 8.38
CA HIS A 428 14.20 -6.75 7.52
C HIS A 428 12.92 -6.60 6.69
N ILE A 429 12.10 -5.57 6.95
CA ILE A 429 10.84 -5.34 6.22
C ILE A 429 11.02 -4.30 5.10
N PRO A 430 10.26 -4.38 3.99
CA PRO A 430 10.40 -3.49 2.83
C PRO A 430 10.32 -2.00 3.15
N TYR A 431 9.40 -1.62 4.06
CA TYR A 431 9.18 -0.24 4.47
C TYR A 431 10.40 0.46 5.07
N ASN A 432 11.28 -0.28 5.73
CA ASN A 432 12.43 0.30 6.42
C ASN A 432 13.77 0.01 5.74
N GLN A 433 13.73 -0.22 4.42
CA GLN A 433 14.95 -0.42 3.65
C GLN A 433 15.68 0.89 3.38
N MET A 434 16.83 1.05 4.04
CA MET A 434 17.78 2.13 3.80
C MET A 434 19.22 1.66 4.00
N ASP A 435 20.16 2.46 3.50
CA ASP A 435 21.60 2.30 3.73
C ASP A 435 22.23 3.67 3.92
N GLY A 436 22.97 3.89 5.01
CA GLY A 436 23.52 5.20 5.39
C GLY A 436 22.80 5.90 6.54
N TYR A 437 23.20 7.15 6.79
CA TYR A 437 22.60 7.98 7.83
C TYR A 437 21.18 8.40 7.45
N TYR A 438 20.27 8.35 8.42
CA TYR A 438 18.95 8.98 8.34
C TYR A 438 18.98 10.33 9.06
N GLY A 439 18.72 11.41 8.34
CA GLY A 439 18.62 12.76 8.88
C GLY A 439 17.18 13.12 9.21
N THR A 440 16.91 13.58 10.43
CA THR A 440 15.58 14.06 10.80
C THR A 440 15.32 15.43 10.18
N VAL A 441 14.07 15.69 9.81
CA VAL A 441 13.67 16.97 9.24
C VAL A 441 12.74 17.67 10.22
N GLY A 442 12.92 18.99 10.34
CA GLY A 442 12.02 19.82 11.13
C GLY A 442 10.64 19.97 10.45
N GLY A 443 9.85 20.91 10.93
CA GLY A 443 8.50 21.11 10.41
C GLY A 443 7.59 21.62 11.50
N SER A 444 6.30 21.70 11.20
CA SER A 444 5.32 21.89 12.26
C SER A 444 5.07 20.62 13.07
N GLU A 445 5.31 19.44 12.48
CA GLU A 445 5.13 18.12 13.09
C GLU A 445 6.36 17.26 12.75
N PRO A 446 7.50 17.49 13.41
CA PRO A 446 8.76 16.82 13.07
C PRO A 446 8.82 15.36 13.57
N ALA A 447 8.05 15.02 14.59
CA ALA A 447 7.89 13.68 15.15
C ALA A 447 6.60 13.63 15.99
N TYR A 448 6.24 12.43 16.48
CA TYR A 448 4.99 12.19 17.20
C TYR A 448 5.20 11.46 18.52
N ASN A 449 4.40 11.82 19.52
CA ASN A 449 4.36 11.19 20.84
C ASN A 449 2.99 10.56 21.08
N LEU A 450 2.98 9.44 21.80
CA LEU A 450 1.79 8.91 22.44
C LEU A 450 1.61 9.56 23.82
N SER A 451 0.41 10.05 24.10
CA SER A 451 0.07 10.65 25.38
C SER A 451 -0.22 9.60 26.45
N THR A 452 0.69 9.46 27.42
CA THR A 452 0.39 8.70 28.64
C THR A 452 -0.70 9.34 29.50
N PHE A 453 -0.90 10.66 29.39
CA PHE A 453 -1.92 11.39 30.12
C PHE A 453 -3.33 11.12 29.58
N LEU A 454 -3.48 11.05 28.26
CA LEU A 454 -4.72 10.62 27.60
C LEU A 454 -4.84 9.09 27.56
N GLY A 455 -3.74 8.35 27.74
CA GLY A 455 -3.70 6.91 27.56
C GLY A 455 -3.86 6.46 26.11
N SER A 456 -3.48 7.32 25.15
CA SER A 456 -3.39 6.93 23.74
C SER A 456 -2.27 5.92 23.55
N ALA A 457 -2.51 4.91 22.73
CA ALA A 457 -1.56 3.85 22.42
C ALA A 457 -1.63 3.52 20.93
N TYR A 458 -0.61 2.83 20.41
CA TYR A 458 -0.78 2.10 19.17
C TYR A 458 -1.84 1.01 19.32
N LYS A 459 -2.62 0.76 18.26
CA LYS A 459 -3.61 -0.31 18.22
C LYS A 459 -2.97 -1.70 18.17
N ASN A 460 -1.75 -1.79 17.64
CA ASN A 460 -0.91 -2.98 17.66
C ASN A 460 0.27 -2.80 18.67
N ASP A 461 0.81 -3.91 19.17
CA ASP A 461 1.71 -4.02 20.33
C ASP A 461 3.17 -3.57 20.04
N LEU A 462 3.36 -2.37 19.46
CA LEU A 462 4.63 -1.66 19.16
C LEU A 462 5.34 -1.99 17.85
N ASP A 463 4.83 -2.93 17.06
CA ASP A 463 5.45 -3.37 15.81
C ASP A 463 5.15 -2.48 14.58
N VAL A 464 4.58 -1.28 14.81
CA VAL A 464 4.30 -0.31 13.74
C VAL A 464 5.34 0.80 13.63
N THR A 465 6.33 0.86 14.53
CA THR A 465 7.32 1.96 14.57
C THR A 465 8.68 1.49 14.09
N PHE A 466 9.25 2.19 13.11
CA PHE A 466 10.48 1.77 12.42
C PHE A 466 11.64 2.74 12.61
N ILE A 467 11.37 4.03 12.81
CA ILE A 467 12.35 5.02 13.23
C ILE A 467 11.74 5.85 14.36
N THR A 468 12.44 5.90 15.49
CA THR A 468 11.97 6.55 16.72
C THR A 468 13.13 7.17 17.51
N GLY A 469 12.78 8.01 18.48
CA GLY A 469 13.71 8.60 19.42
C GLY A 469 14.45 7.57 20.28
N PRO A 470 15.41 8.03 21.10
CA PRO A 470 16.25 7.16 21.90
C PRO A 470 15.49 6.38 22.99
N ASP A 471 14.31 6.86 23.39
CA ASP A 471 13.48 6.21 24.43
C ASP A 471 12.53 5.14 23.85
N GLY A 472 12.46 5.01 22.51
CA GLY A 472 11.75 3.96 21.79
C GLY A 472 10.32 4.32 21.40
N PRO A 473 9.57 3.35 20.83
CA PRO A 473 8.24 3.58 20.28
C PRO A 473 7.28 4.30 21.24
N GLY A 474 6.56 5.28 20.71
CA GLY A 474 5.68 6.19 21.44
C GLY A 474 6.33 7.48 21.89
N ASP A 475 7.65 7.66 21.70
CA ASP A 475 8.39 8.87 22.04
C ASP A 475 9.33 9.30 20.90
N GLN A 476 9.00 10.45 20.30
CA GLN A 476 9.62 11.02 19.10
C GLN A 476 9.63 10.04 17.92
N ASP A 477 8.51 9.40 17.66
CA ASP A 477 8.35 8.51 16.51
C ASP A 477 8.38 9.33 15.21
N VAL A 478 9.15 8.86 14.24
CA VAL A 478 9.39 9.55 12.96
C VAL A 478 8.86 8.75 11.78
N TRP A 479 9.03 7.43 11.78
CA TRP A 479 8.56 6.56 10.70
C TRP A 479 7.74 5.43 11.28
N MET A 480 6.45 5.42 10.96
CA MET A 480 5.51 4.42 11.43
C MET A 480 4.70 3.87 10.26
N THR A 481 4.48 2.57 10.21
CA THR A 481 3.49 2.00 9.31
C THR A 481 2.85 0.73 9.86
N GLY A 482 1.60 0.50 9.47
CA GLY A 482 0.82 -0.65 9.90
C GLY A 482 -0.47 -0.76 9.12
N PHE A 483 -1.21 -1.84 9.32
CA PHE A 483 -2.54 -1.98 8.77
C PHE A 483 -3.52 -1.05 9.48
N VAL A 484 -4.51 -0.56 8.74
CA VAL A 484 -5.60 0.22 9.32
C VAL A 484 -6.25 -0.54 10.48
N ASP A 485 -6.50 0.19 11.56
CA ASP A 485 -7.04 -0.29 12.83
C ASP A 485 -6.22 -1.37 13.55
N GLY A 486 -4.98 -1.63 13.12
CA GLY A 486 -4.14 -2.67 13.70
C GLY A 486 -4.73 -4.07 13.56
N GLU A 487 -5.58 -4.30 12.56
CA GLU A 487 -6.23 -5.59 12.34
C GLU A 487 -5.24 -6.70 11.94
N CYS A 488 -4.10 -6.30 11.38
CA CYS A 488 -3.02 -7.17 10.96
C CYS A 488 -1.66 -6.65 11.47
N ASP A 489 -0.73 -7.58 11.67
CA ASP A 489 0.66 -7.28 12.00
C ASP A 489 1.47 -7.10 10.70
N ILE A 490 2.48 -6.23 10.73
CA ILE A 490 3.38 -5.96 9.61
C ILE A 490 4.73 -6.69 9.76
N ILE A 491 5.02 -7.26 10.94
CA ILE A 491 6.30 -7.92 11.26
C ILE A 491 6.13 -9.42 11.52
N GLY A 492 5.13 -9.78 12.34
CA GLY A 492 4.88 -11.15 12.80
C GLY A 492 3.81 -11.90 12.02
N TYR A 493 3.19 -11.24 11.02
CA TYR A 493 2.43 -11.98 10.03
C TYR A 493 3.40 -12.86 9.23
N ASP A 494 2.95 -14.07 8.89
CA ASP A 494 3.30 -14.60 7.59
C ASP A 494 2.84 -13.46 6.65
N GLU A 495 3.71 -12.57 6.19
CA GLU A 495 3.43 -11.53 5.18
C GLU A 495 2.92 -12.17 3.84
N PHE A 496 2.68 -13.49 3.91
CA PHE A 496 2.38 -14.54 2.96
C PHE A 496 1.10 -15.29 3.33
N ALA A 497 0.30 -14.72 4.24
CA ALA A 497 -1.10 -15.05 4.38
C ALA A 497 -1.68 -15.04 2.96
N ARG A 498 -2.21 -16.19 2.52
CA ARG A 498 -2.71 -16.35 1.15
C ARG A 498 -3.65 -15.18 0.83
N PRO A 499 -3.77 -14.75 -0.43
CA PRO A 499 -4.79 -13.77 -0.83
C PRO A 499 -6.11 -14.08 -0.12
N GLY A 500 -6.58 -13.20 0.79
CA GLY A 500 -7.74 -13.48 1.66
C GLY A 500 -7.57 -13.31 3.17
N GLU A 501 -6.36 -13.36 3.74
CA GLU A 501 -6.18 -13.37 5.22
C GLU A 501 -5.92 -11.96 5.84
N CYS A 502 -5.30 -11.03 5.09
CA CYS A 502 -5.18 -9.60 5.44
C CYS A 502 -5.36 -8.74 4.19
N ASN A 503 -6.61 -8.52 3.78
CA ASN A 503 -6.96 -7.77 2.57
C ASN A 503 -7.27 -6.29 2.86
N LEU A 504 -6.67 -5.73 3.90
CA LEU A 504 -6.85 -4.34 4.30
C LEU A 504 -5.67 -3.49 3.87
N GLY A 505 -5.91 -2.19 3.83
CA GLY A 505 -4.93 -1.22 3.44
C GLY A 505 -3.98 -0.89 4.58
N LYS A 506 -2.79 -0.46 4.19
CA LYS A 506 -1.74 -0.05 5.12
C LYS A 506 -1.67 1.47 5.20
N VAL A 507 -1.10 1.97 6.28
CA VAL A 507 -0.96 3.40 6.55
C VAL A 507 0.45 3.68 6.99
N SER A 508 1.13 4.57 6.28
CA SER A 508 2.48 5.04 6.60
C SER A 508 2.48 6.51 7.01
N TYR A 509 3.15 6.81 8.11
CA TYR A 509 3.32 8.17 8.63
C TYR A 509 4.80 8.52 8.77
N LEU A 510 5.13 9.69 8.22
CA LEU A 510 6.48 10.25 8.27
C LEU A 510 6.44 11.62 8.96
N GLY A 511 7.14 11.75 10.08
CA GLY A 511 7.40 13.03 10.72
C GLY A 511 8.32 13.88 9.86
N GLY A 512 8.31 15.20 10.03
CA GLY A 512 9.07 16.13 9.20
C GLY A 512 8.19 16.87 8.22
N HIS A 513 8.78 17.76 7.41
CA HIS A 513 8.03 18.63 6.49
C HIS A 513 8.39 18.46 5.02
N ARG A 514 9.68 18.32 4.68
CA ARG A 514 10.13 18.14 3.30
C ARG A 514 11.54 17.54 3.33
N TYR A 515 11.62 16.26 3.02
CA TYR A 515 12.89 15.57 2.86
C TYR A 515 13.57 15.98 1.55
N SER A 516 14.90 15.88 1.54
CA SER A 516 15.72 16.31 0.41
C SER A 516 15.66 15.30 -0.73
N THR A 517 15.51 15.78 -1.97
CA THR A 517 15.68 14.95 -3.17
C THR A 517 17.10 15.03 -3.74
N ASN A 518 18.06 15.61 -3.02
CA ASN A 518 19.42 15.76 -3.50
C ASN A 518 20.16 14.43 -3.47
N THR A 519 20.92 14.17 -4.54
CA THR A 519 21.90 13.09 -4.60
C THR A 519 23.31 13.65 -4.82
N PRO A 520 24.39 12.96 -4.41
CA PRO A 520 24.41 11.65 -3.75
C PRO A 520 23.77 11.65 -2.35
N ILE A 521 23.07 10.56 -2.01
CA ILE A 521 22.39 10.38 -0.71
C ILE A 521 23.36 10.47 0.46
N SER A 522 24.57 9.95 0.32
CA SER A 522 25.64 10.01 1.34
C SER A 522 25.99 11.45 1.74
N GLY A 523 25.73 12.42 0.85
CA GLY A 523 25.91 13.85 1.09
C GLY A 523 24.67 14.58 1.63
N SER A 524 23.50 13.92 1.66
CA SER A 524 22.22 14.48 2.09
C SER A 524 21.50 13.49 3.01
N ARG A 525 21.81 13.49 4.31
CA ARG A 525 21.28 12.50 5.28
C ARG A 525 19.75 12.44 5.32
N ASP A 526 19.11 13.59 5.14
CA ASP A 526 17.66 13.72 5.06
C ASP A 526 17.06 13.12 3.78
N SER A 527 17.84 12.84 2.75
CA SER A 527 17.30 12.25 1.52
C SER A 527 16.77 10.81 1.70
N GLN A 528 17.13 10.14 2.80
CA GLN A 528 16.54 8.86 3.16
C GLN A 528 15.04 8.95 3.46
N GLY A 529 14.51 10.07 3.93
CA GLY A 529 13.05 10.20 4.12
C GLY A 529 12.29 10.09 2.80
N THR A 530 12.82 10.67 1.72
CA THR A 530 12.29 10.47 0.35
C THR A 530 12.38 9.01 -0.07
N ARG A 531 13.45 8.29 0.32
CA ARG A 531 13.56 6.86 0.07
C ARG A 531 12.49 6.05 0.81
N LEU A 532 12.20 6.36 2.07
CA LEU A 532 11.15 5.68 2.83
C LEU A 532 9.76 5.91 2.21
N PHE A 533 9.50 7.14 1.74
CA PHE A 533 8.31 7.45 0.95
C PHE A 533 8.20 6.56 -0.31
N LEU A 534 9.30 6.38 -1.05
CA LEU A 534 9.33 5.53 -2.24
C LEU A 534 9.26 4.03 -1.89
N ASN A 535 9.81 3.57 -0.77
CA ASN A 535 9.63 2.20 -0.30
C ASN A 535 8.14 1.89 -0.11
N ALA A 536 7.43 2.81 0.56
CA ALA A 536 6.01 2.70 0.82
C ALA A 536 5.19 2.52 -0.47
N LEU A 537 5.60 3.18 -1.56
CA LEU A 537 4.95 3.08 -2.87
C LEU A 537 5.04 1.67 -3.49
N PHE A 538 6.17 1.00 -3.34
CA PHE A 538 6.38 -0.35 -3.90
C PHE A 538 6.04 -1.46 -2.91
N GLU A 539 5.79 -1.13 -1.65
CA GLU A 539 5.25 -2.09 -0.70
C GLU A 539 3.75 -2.27 -0.87
N ALA A 540 3.00 -1.26 -1.32
CA ALA A 540 1.54 -1.39 -1.46
C ALA A 540 1.09 -2.66 -2.19
N ASP A 541 0.11 -3.38 -1.66
CA ASP A 541 -0.22 -4.77 -2.09
C ASP A 541 -0.86 -4.84 -3.49
N CYS A 542 -1.20 -3.71 -4.10
CA CYS A 542 -1.57 -3.68 -5.51
C CYS A 542 -0.42 -4.14 -6.44
N VAL A 543 0.85 -3.99 -6.04
CA VAL A 543 2.00 -4.23 -6.93
C VAL A 543 2.28 -5.72 -7.14
N THR A 544 1.74 -6.58 -6.26
CA THR A 544 1.78 -8.05 -6.36
C THR A 544 0.59 -8.62 -7.14
N GLY A 545 -0.24 -7.79 -7.77
CA GLY A 545 -1.46 -8.25 -8.45
C GLY A 545 -2.62 -8.52 -7.51
N GLY A 546 -2.59 -8.00 -6.27
CA GLY A 546 -3.80 -7.80 -5.50
C GLY A 546 -4.71 -6.86 -6.28
N ALA A 547 -5.91 -7.33 -6.64
CA ALA A 547 -6.88 -6.59 -7.43
C ALA A 547 -7.20 -5.22 -6.80
N ILE A 548 -6.60 -4.16 -7.33
CA ILE A 548 -6.92 -2.77 -7.02
C ILE A 548 -6.96 -2.02 -8.35
N GLY A 549 -8.17 -1.64 -8.75
CA GLY A 549 -8.45 -1.08 -10.06
C GLY A 549 -8.47 -2.16 -11.15
N PRO A 550 -9.02 -1.84 -12.34
CA PRO A 550 -9.18 -2.85 -13.36
C PRO A 550 -7.77 -3.41 -13.64
N GLU A 551 -7.64 -4.73 -13.59
CA GLU A 551 -6.69 -5.45 -14.45
C GLU A 551 -6.62 -4.70 -15.80
N PRO A 552 -5.51 -4.69 -16.54
CA PRO A 552 -5.53 -4.17 -17.90
C PRO A 552 -6.69 -4.89 -18.59
N ILE A 553 -7.83 -4.20 -18.74
CA ILE A 553 -9.09 -4.79 -19.19
C ILE A 553 -8.65 -5.50 -20.45
N ASP A 554 -8.68 -6.84 -20.46
CA ASP A 554 -8.50 -7.53 -21.73
C ASP A 554 -9.54 -6.81 -22.59
N PRO A 555 -9.19 -6.12 -23.69
CA PRO A 555 -10.17 -5.32 -24.43
C PRO A 555 -11.38 -6.16 -24.89
N ASN A 556 -11.31 -7.48 -24.70
CA ASN A 556 -12.37 -8.45 -24.88
C ASN A 556 -13.10 -8.92 -23.61
N ASP A 557 -12.85 -8.43 -22.39
CA ASP A 557 -13.53 -8.75 -21.10
C ASP A 557 -13.73 -7.42 -20.34
N ARG A 558 -14.93 -6.85 -20.36
CA ARG A 558 -15.16 -5.43 -20.01
C ARG A 558 -15.40 -5.20 -18.52
N ASP A 559 -15.97 -6.16 -17.82
CA ASP A 559 -16.30 -6.12 -16.39
C ASP A 559 -15.29 -6.90 -15.52
N GLY A 560 -14.36 -7.62 -16.15
CA GLY A 560 -13.16 -8.14 -15.50
C GLY A 560 -13.45 -9.28 -14.55
N ASP A 561 -14.50 -10.06 -14.81
CA ASP A 561 -14.79 -11.28 -14.06
C ASP A 561 -13.98 -12.49 -14.55
N GLY A 562 -13.25 -12.37 -15.66
CA GLY A 562 -12.43 -13.44 -16.22
C GLY A 562 -13.09 -14.22 -17.35
N VAL A 563 -14.31 -13.83 -17.79
CA VAL A 563 -14.98 -14.32 -19.00
C VAL A 563 -14.95 -13.25 -20.08
N VAL A 564 -14.45 -13.59 -21.27
CA VAL A 564 -14.45 -12.64 -22.39
C VAL A 564 -15.87 -12.32 -22.85
N ASN A 565 -16.16 -11.05 -23.15
CA ASN A 565 -17.39 -10.45 -23.69
C ASN A 565 -18.11 -11.26 -24.78
N ALA A 566 -17.38 -12.10 -25.53
CA ALA A 566 -17.95 -12.93 -26.59
C ALA A 566 -18.62 -14.21 -26.07
N ASP A 567 -18.17 -14.69 -24.90
CA ASP A 567 -18.59 -15.92 -24.23
C ASP A 567 -19.38 -15.62 -22.94
N ASP A 568 -19.34 -14.36 -22.48
CA ASP A 568 -20.05 -13.87 -21.31
C ASP A 568 -21.51 -13.46 -21.63
N PRO A 569 -22.52 -14.06 -20.97
CA PRO A 569 -23.92 -13.64 -21.08
C PRO A 569 -24.26 -12.28 -20.43
N ALA A 570 -23.43 -11.76 -19.50
CA ALA A 570 -23.55 -10.40 -18.98
C ALA A 570 -22.21 -9.61 -19.01
N PRO A 571 -21.74 -9.18 -20.20
CA PRO A 571 -20.45 -8.48 -20.45
C PRO A 571 -20.22 -7.12 -19.77
N ASP A 572 -21.05 -6.77 -18.81
CA ASP A 572 -21.07 -5.49 -18.09
C ASP A 572 -21.43 -5.72 -16.59
N ASP A 573 -21.52 -6.96 -16.10
CA ASP A 573 -21.89 -7.36 -14.74
C ASP A 573 -20.99 -8.50 -14.23
N ARG A 574 -19.94 -8.10 -13.49
CA ARG A 574 -18.90 -8.99 -12.96
C ARG A 574 -19.39 -10.10 -12.01
N PHE A 575 -20.67 -10.09 -11.64
CA PHE A 575 -21.28 -11.10 -10.77
C PHE A 575 -22.15 -12.11 -11.53
N ALA A 576 -22.15 -12.05 -12.87
CA ALA A 576 -23.08 -12.81 -13.69
C ALA A 576 -22.47 -13.24 -15.04
N CYS A 577 -21.79 -14.39 -15.09
CA CYS A 577 -21.14 -14.90 -16.31
C CYS A 577 -21.62 -16.27 -16.77
N GLY A 578 -22.69 -16.80 -16.17
CA GLY A 578 -23.34 -18.05 -16.56
C GLY A 578 -23.08 -19.21 -15.60
N ASP A 579 -23.51 -20.41 -15.99
CA ASP A 579 -23.51 -21.63 -15.16
C ASP A 579 -22.85 -22.76 -15.97
N SER A 580 -21.53 -22.74 -16.04
CA SER A 580 -20.71 -23.58 -16.92
C SER A 580 -20.70 -25.03 -16.46
N ASP A 581 -20.81 -25.29 -15.16
CA ASP A 581 -20.83 -26.62 -14.59
C ASP A 581 -22.25 -27.19 -14.35
N MET A 582 -23.28 -26.36 -14.57
CA MET A 582 -24.71 -26.68 -14.52
C MET A 582 -25.18 -27.06 -13.11
N ASP A 583 -24.57 -26.50 -12.07
CA ASP A 583 -24.97 -26.72 -10.69
C ASP A 583 -26.12 -25.79 -10.25
N GLY A 584 -26.43 -24.77 -11.06
CA GLY A 584 -27.51 -23.81 -10.87
C GLY A 584 -27.10 -22.54 -10.13
N CYS A 585 -25.82 -22.36 -9.82
CA CYS A 585 -25.20 -21.10 -9.43
C CYS A 585 -24.57 -20.41 -10.64
N ASP A 586 -24.32 -19.11 -10.51
CA ASP A 586 -23.61 -18.37 -11.54
C ASP A 586 -22.13 -18.38 -11.20
N ASP A 587 -21.28 -18.87 -12.10
CA ASP A 587 -19.83 -19.07 -11.93
C ASP A 587 -19.11 -17.80 -11.45
N CYS A 588 -19.68 -16.61 -11.70
CA CYS A 588 -19.12 -15.32 -11.31
C CYS A 588 -19.78 -14.71 -10.08
N SER A 589 -20.64 -15.41 -9.35
CA SER A 589 -21.34 -14.86 -8.17
C SER A 589 -20.40 -14.31 -7.08
N SER A 590 -19.13 -14.74 -7.08
CA SER A 590 -18.06 -14.25 -6.19
C SER A 590 -17.36 -12.98 -6.68
N GLY A 591 -17.72 -12.47 -7.87
CA GLY A 591 -17.12 -11.34 -8.56
C GLY A 591 -15.96 -11.70 -9.49
N THR A 592 -15.69 -13.00 -9.66
CA THR A 592 -14.70 -13.60 -10.58
C THR A 592 -15.14 -15.02 -10.98
N PHE A 593 -14.82 -15.45 -12.20
CA PHE A 593 -15.17 -16.74 -12.80
C PHE A 593 -14.56 -17.90 -12.03
N ASN A 594 -15.41 -18.65 -11.34
CA ASN A 594 -15.00 -19.76 -10.51
C ASN A 594 -16.10 -20.83 -10.39
N THR A 595 -16.04 -21.83 -11.26
CA THR A 595 -16.97 -22.97 -11.28
C THR A 595 -16.90 -23.90 -10.04
N ALA A 596 -16.17 -23.53 -8.99
CA ALA A 596 -16.00 -24.37 -7.80
C ALA A 596 -16.37 -23.64 -6.49
N ASN A 597 -16.64 -22.34 -6.53
CA ASN A 597 -16.79 -21.52 -5.32
C ASN A 597 -17.76 -20.35 -5.51
N ASP A 598 -18.88 -20.63 -6.16
CA ASP A 598 -19.88 -19.69 -6.67
C ASP A 598 -21.27 -19.87 -6.02
N CYS A 599 -21.37 -20.70 -4.97
CA CYS A 599 -22.56 -20.77 -4.12
C CYS A 599 -22.20 -20.40 -2.67
N SER A 600 -22.48 -19.18 -2.23
CA SER A 600 -22.39 -18.84 -0.81
C SER A 600 -23.56 -19.48 -0.04
N THR A 601 -23.31 -20.55 0.71
CA THR A 601 -24.27 -20.96 1.75
C THR A 601 -24.14 -19.99 2.92
N GLY A 602 -25.01 -18.97 2.95
CA GLY A 602 -25.18 -18.09 4.10
C GLY A 602 -25.42 -18.89 5.38
N ALA A 603 -24.59 -18.61 6.38
CA ALA A 603 -24.73 -19.12 7.73
C ALA A 603 -25.56 -18.13 8.55
N ASP A 604 -26.88 -18.27 8.52
CA ASP A 604 -27.80 -17.62 9.44
C ASP A 604 -28.41 -18.65 10.40
N GLY A 605 -27.88 -18.65 11.63
CA GLY A 605 -28.48 -19.30 12.77
C GLY A 605 -29.75 -18.55 13.22
N GLY A 606 -30.88 -19.24 13.24
CA GLY A 606 -32.12 -18.78 13.86
C GLY A 606 -32.99 -19.96 14.28
N GLY A 607 -33.10 -20.16 15.59
CA GLY A 607 -33.87 -21.26 16.18
C GLY A 607 -35.39 -21.06 16.20
N VAL A 608 -36.02 -22.05 16.84
CA VAL A 608 -37.40 -22.24 17.34
C VAL A 608 -38.49 -22.81 16.40
N ASP A 609 -38.83 -24.05 16.76
CA ASP A 609 -40.15 -24.58 17.08
C ASP A 609 -41.16 -24.88 15.96
N GLY A 610 -41.36 -26.19 15.77
CA GLY A 610 -42.49 -26.73 15.05
C GLY A 610 -43.82 -26.60 15.80
N GLY A 611 -44.88 -26.47 15.02
CA GLY A 611 -46.24 -26.80 15.45
C GLY A 611 -47.30 -25.80 14.98
N GLY A 612 -47.92 -26.05 13.84
CA GLY A 612 -49.10 -25.29 13.41
C GLY A 612 -49.65 -25.73 12.07
N ILE A 613 -50.62 -26.63 12.09
CA ILE A 613 -51.44 -27.02 10.95
C ILE A 613 -52.42 -25.86 10.66
N ASP A 614 -52.39 -25.26 9.47
CA ASP A 614 -53.63 -24.78 8.84
C ASP A 614 -53.56 -24.80 7.32
N SER A 615 -54.66 -25.26 6.76
CA SER A 615 -55.00 -25.45 5.36
C SER A 615 -55.68 -24.20 4.82
N GLY A 616 -55.13 -23.59 3.76
CA GLY A 616 -55.79 -22.43 3.15
C GLY A 616 -55.21 -22.03 1.80
N THR A 617 -56.03 -22.23 0.77
CA THR A 617 -55.87 -21.91 -0.65
C THR A 617 -55.46 -20.46 -0.99
N GLY A 618 -54.48 -20.31 -1.90
CA GLY A 618 -54.58 -19.50 -3.13
C GLY A 618 -54.11 -18.04 -3.12
N GLY A 619 -53.07 -17.74 -3.91
CA GLY A 619 -52.75 -16.39 -4.40
C GLY A 619 -51.25 -16.22 -4.71
N ALA A 620 -50.88 -16.33 -5.98
CA ALA A 620 -49.49 -16.31 -6.45
C ALA A 620 -48.86 -14.91 -6.44
N THR A 621 -47.69 -14.82 -5.83
CA THR A 621 -46.58 -13.89 -6.13
C THR A 621 -45.31 -14.73 -5.99
N ASP A 622 -44.73 -15.18 -7.11
CA ASP A 622 -43.44 -15.88 -7.09
C ASP A 622 -42.36 -14.89 -7.49
N ASP A 623 -41.67 -14.42 -6.46
CA ASP A 623 -40.32 -13.89 -6.52
C ASP A 623 -39.39 -15.10 -6.64
N GLY A 624 -38.58 -15.16 -7.71
CA GLY A 624 -37.69 -16.28 -8.00
C GLY A 624 -36.45 -16.27 -7.10
N GLY A 625 -36.56 -16.79 -5.88
CA GLY A 625 -35.42 -17.14 -5.04
C GLY A 625 -34.83 -18.49 -5.42
N CYS A 626 -33.51 -18.54 -5.58
CA CYS A 626 -32.73 -19.75 -5.85
C CYS A 626 -32.88 -20.78 -4.72
N GLY A 627 -33.50 -21.92 -5.02
CA GLY A 627 -33.63 -23.05 -4.12
C GLY A 627 -32.90 -24.27 -4.67
N CYS A 628 -31.76 -24.62 -4.08
CA CYS A 628 -30.98 -25.80 -4.40
C CYS A 628 -31.83 -27.09 -4.29
N ARG A 629 -32.01 -27.82 -5.39
CA ARG A 629 -32.60 -29.16 -5.38
C ARG A 629 -31.51 -30.21 -5.19
N ALA A 630 -31.37 -30.71 -3.96
CA ALA A 630 -30.62 -31.93 -3.70
C ALA A 630 -31.25 -33.14 -4.43
N ALA A 631 -30.52 -33.74 -5.37
CA ALA A 631 -30.91 -35.00 -5.99
C ALA A 631 -30.77 -36.17 -5.00
N GLY A 632 -31.92 -36.69 -4.56
CA GLY A 632 -32.01 -37.81 -3.63
C GLY A 632 -31.55 -39.14 -4.21
N THR A 633 -30.85 -39.90 -3.36
CA THR A 633 -30.49 -41.31 -3.55
C THR A 633 -31.73 -42.21 -3.50
N GLY A 634 -31.82 -43.16 -4.44
CA GLY A 634 -32.88 -44.16 -4.49
C GLY A 634 -32.37 -45.50 -5.00
N ASP A 635 -32.16 -46.43 -4.07
CA ASP A 635 -31.86 -47.86 -4.31
C ASP A 635 -33.03 -48.58 -5.00
N GLY A 636 -32.72 -49.54 -5.90
CA GLY A 636 -33.71 -50.46 -6.46
C GLY A 636 -33.15 -51.47 -7.47
N ALA A 637 -32.77 -52.64 -6.99
CA ALA A 637 -32.15 -53.74 -7.73
C ALA A 637 -32.99 -54.33 -8.91
N THR A 638 -32.30 -54.82 -9.95
CA THR A 638 -32.66 -56.09 -10.63
C THR A 638 -31.50 -56.68 -11.46
N THR A 639 -31.24 -57.95 -11.17
CA THR A 639 -30.48 -59.01 -11.87
C THR A 639 -30.34 -58.93 -13.41
N PHE A 640 -29.10 -59.13 -13.92
CA PHE A 640 -28.81 -60.06 -15.03
C PHE A 640 -27.34 -60.55 -14.95
N ALA A 641 -27.13 -61.80 -15.39
CA ALA A 641 -25.98 -62.63 -15.06
C ALA A 641 -24.91 -62.75 -16.17
N LEU A 642 -23.76 -63.31 -15.76
CA LEU A 642 -22.75 -64.10 -16.50
C LEU A 642 -21.60 -63.39 -17.26
N PHE A 643 -20.36 -63.59 -16.76
CA PHE A 643 -19.22 -64.36 -17.32
C PHE A 643 -17.97 -64.08 -16.41
N ALA A 644 -17.52 -64.99 -15.54
CA ALA A 644 -16.38 -65.94 -15.69
C ALA A 644 -15.05 -65.29 -16.14
N LEU A 645 -13.83 -65.54 -15.63
CA LEU A 645 -13.23 -66.45 -14.63
C LEU A 645 -11.71 -66.09 -14.53
N VAL A 646 -11.05 -66.41 -13.40
CA VAL A 646 -9.58 -66.58 -13.17
C VAL A 646 -8.74 -65.30 -13.00
N GLY A 647 -7.87 -65.13 -11.99
CA GLY A 647 -7.40 -66.02 -10.92
C GLY A 647 -6.44 -65.32 -9.95
N PHE A 648 -6.40 -65.87 -8.73
CA PHE A 648 -5.49 -65.60 -7.62
C PHE A 648 -3.99 -65.59 -8.01
N TRP A 649 -3.18 -64.71 -7.40
CA TRP A 649 -2.27 -65.12 -6.31
C TRP A 649 -1.56 -63.94 -5.61
N LEU A 650 -1.48 -64.02 -4.28
CA LEU A 650 -0.70 -63.16 -3.39
C LEU A 650 0.81 -63.33 -3.58
N MET A 651 1.61 -62.30 -3.29
CA MET A 651 2.67 -62.45 -2.29
C MET A 651 3.21 -61.11 -1.73
N ARG A 652 3.18 -61.05 -0.40
CA ARG A 652 3.90 -60.13 0.50
C ARG A 652 5.42 -60.28 0.37
N ARG A 653 6.16 -59.17 0.54
CA ARG A 653 7.28 -58.97 1.53
C ARG A 653 7.90 -57.58 1.31
N LYS A 654 7.76 -56.61 2.22
CA LYS A 654 8.49 -56.34 3.48
C LYS A 654 10.01 -56.08 3.35
N ARG A 655 10.37 -54.88 3.83
CA ARG A 655 11.63 -54.39 4.46
C ARG A 655 12.79 -54.01 3.53
N ARG A 656 13.16 -52.72 3.51
CA ARG A 656 13.87 -52.06 4.62
C ARG A 656 13.34 -50.65 4.81
#